data_AF-A0A2N1JF35-F1
#
_entry.id   AF-A0A2N1JF35-F1
#
_cell.length_a   1.000
_cell.length_b   1.000
_cell.length_c   1.000
_cell.angle_alpha   90.00
_cell.angle_beta   90.00
_cell.angle_gamma   90.00
#
_symmetry.space_group_name_H-M   'P 1'
#
loop_
_entity.id
_entity.type
_entity.pdbx_description
1 polymer ?
#
loop_
_entity_poly.entity_id
_entity_poly.type
_entity_poly.pdbx_seq_one_letter_code
_entity_poly.pdbx_strand_id
1 'polypeptide(L)'
;MNVGELLTNSLSPDHNTRHAAEQALETAARDNYSVYMISLATELASDSAQQFIRSASGLALKNALAARDLKRASEYAERWTALPANVRDEVKSNVLMTLRTSDARAGTAASQVVAAMSAIELPRGMWPDLISQLLAAVGDTSNPRLRQAALQSIGFTCEVVDPAVLSTQSNEILTAVIQGARKEETSHEVQLAALHALLNSLEFVRSNFEREGERNYIMQVVCEATQSPHSPVKAAAFENLVRIMQLYYEKMRFYMEQALFGLTVLGMRDPDPSVALQAVEFWSTVCDEEIELQMEAAEALEYNEEPLHVSYHFARIALPEIAPVLMELLTQQDEGTDEDEWDVAKAAGTCLGLLAQVVGDAIVAITVPFIEANIKSPDWRRREAALMCFGSIMDGPESKLLETLVVQALATVIETLQDTSTAVKDTAAWTLGRICEFVYDAIAPEVQLGPLIQALLGGLQDQPRIVTHCCWALINLSEHKGILASLDDIDPPTTCLSPYFETIATHLVQAADRPNNESNSRTSAYEALASLIANCAQDCLQHASNVLVHVIERQEQLNAMVAQLVGLDDRNNWAELQSNLCSVMIAAVRRIQGGIAPVADRLMAGLLTLIQNSAKQPTVLEDAFIAVGTVIVALDAAFEKYLEAFLPFLVEGLRHHEEYQLCTISVGNVGDICRSLGGASVKYIETLIVILFEDLQSPVLNRTVKPHILSCFGDIAMAIGAAFEPYLGTTMAVLQQASMVQNTADADYEMSEYVNDLRSGIAEAYVGIVSGVRAGNKADLFYPYVESTLAFIGLVASDSADRSEVLLRSTIGLLGDLACAFPAGPVMQQLQQQWVLDYIKVGRSRGNGAETRKTANWARELVKKSTMGSSAVGTPTL
;
A
#
# COMPACT_ATOMS: atom_id res chain seq x y z
N MET A 1 -44.10 -2.59 14.00
CA MET A 1 -42.82 -3.19 14.42
C MET A 1 -42.35 -2.43 15.64
N ASN A 2 -42.02 -3.10 16.75
CA ASN A 2 -41.43 -2.42 17.90
C ASN A 2 -39.91 -2.43 17.75
N VAL A 3 -39.36 -1.43 17.06
CA VAL A 3 -37.93 -1.41 16.71
C VAL A 3 -37.05 -1.24 17.95
N GLY A 4 -37.49 -0.47 18.95
CA GLY A 4 -36.75 -0.35 20.22
C GLY A 4 -36.55 -1.70 20.94
N GLU A 5 -37.55 -2.58 20.91
CA GLU A 5 -37.46 -3.93 21.48
C GLU A 5 -36.51 -4.83 20.68
N LEU A 6 -36.57 -4.78 19.34
CA LEU A 6 -35.64 -5.51 18.48
C LEU A 6 -34.18 -5.05 18.68
N LEU A 7 -33.95 -3.74 18.77
CA LEU A 7 -32.62 -3.18 19.03
C LEU A 7 -32.11 -3.51 20.44
N THR A 8 -33.03 -3.60 21.42
CA THR A 8 -32.66 -4.06 22.76
C THR A 8 -32.18 -5.51 22.70
N ASN A 9 -32.93 -6.35 21.99
CA ASN A 9 -32.63 -7.77 21.85
C ASN A 9 -31.36 -8.03 21.00
N SER A 10 -31.06 -7.18 20.01
CA SER A 10 -29.81 -7.26 19.24
C SER A 10 -28.56 -6.91 20.07
N LEU A 11 -28.74 -6.33 21.26
CA LEU A 11 -27.66 -6.06 22.22
C LEU A 11 -27.64 -7.06 23.38
N SER A 12 -28.46 -8.11 23.31
CA SER A 12 -28.52 -9.15 24.34
C SER A 12 -27.20 -9.96 24.39
N PRO A 13 -26.73 -10.33 25.60
CA PRO A 13 -25.62 -11.28 25.73
C PRO A 13 -26.01 -12.72 25.34
N ASP A 14 -27.31 -13.02 25.23
CA ASP A 14 -27.78 -14.32 24.75
C ASP A 14 -27.75 -14.39 23.22
N HIS A 15 -26.95 -15.33 22.68
CA HIS A 15 -26.74 -15.51 21.25
C HIS A 15 -28.05 -15.74 20.48
N ASN A 16 -28.98 -16.52 21.01
CA ASN A 16 -30.23 -16.84 20.31
C ASN A 16 -31.16 -15.62 20.21
N THR A 17 -31.31 -14.89 21.32
CA THR A 17 -32.09 -13.66 21.36
C THR A 17 -31.52 -12.60 20.42
N ARG A 18 -30.18 -12.44 20.42
CA ARG A 18 -29.49 -11.51 19.52
C ARG A 18 -29.68 -11.87 18.06
N HIS A 19 -29.40 -13.12 17.69
CA HIS A 19 -29.50 -13.58 16.31
C HIS A 19 -30.92 -13.48 15.76
N ALA A 20 -31.93 -13.82 16.58
CA ALA A 20 -33.34 -13.67 16.19
C ALA A 20 -33.72 -12.20 15.92
N ALA A 21 -33.19 -11.27 16.73
CA ALA A 21 -33.42 -9.84 16.55
C ALA A 21 -32.71 -9.29 15.30
N GLU A 22 -31.47 -9.69 15.05
CA GLU A 22 -30.71 -9.34 13.84
C GLU A 22 -31.44 -9.80 12.57
N GLN A 23 -31.87 -11.07 12.52
CA GLN A 23 -32.66 -11.59 11.39
C GLN A 23 -33.98 -10.84 11.19
N ALA A 24 -34.65 -10.45 12.27
CA ALA A 24 -35.88 -9.68 12.20
C ALA A 24 -35.63 -8.26 11.64
N LEU A 25 -34.53 -7.60 12.02
CA LEU A 25 -34.12 -6.29 11.49
C LEU A 25 -33.72 -6.40 10.01
N GLU A 26 -33.00 -7.44 9.60
CA GLU A 26 -32.66 -7.68 8.19
C GLU A 26 -33.90 -7.93 7.33
N THR A 27 -34.82 -8.76 7.83
CA THR A 27 -36.11 -9.03 7.16
C THR A 27 -36.93 -7.75 7.05
N ALA A 28 -36.98 -6.95 8.11
CA ALA A 28 -37.66 -5.65 8.14
C ALA A 28 -37.11 -4.70 7.09
N ALA A 29 -35.79 -4.57 7.02
CA ALA A 29 -35.12 -3.77 6.03
C ALA A 29 -35.53 -4.27 4.64
N ARG A 30 -35.27 -5.54 4.31
CA ARG A 30 -35.51 -6.13 2.98
C ARG A 30 -36.96 -6.01 2.53
N ASP A 31 -37.92 -6.39 3.36
CA ASP A 31 -39.31 -6.59 2.95
C ASP A 31 -40.15 -5.30 3.08
N ASN A 32 -39.81 -4.39 4.00
CA ASN A 32 -40.58 -3.16 4.27
C ASN A 32 -39.67 -1.95 4.56
N TYR A 33 -38.79 -1.62 3.61
CA TYR A 33 -37.75 -0.59 3.79
C TYR A 33 -38.28 0.77 4.27
N SER A 34 -39.39 1.26 3.72
CA SER A 34 -39.99 2.55 4.14
C SER A 34 -40.36 2.57 5.62
N VAL A 35 -40.99 1.51 6.10
CA VAL A 35 -41.43 1.38 7.50
C VAL A 35 -40.21 1.23 8.41
N TYR A 36 -39.22 0.46 7.97
CA TYR A 36 -37.96 0.28 8.68
C TYR A 36 -37.25 1.63 8.93
N MET A 37 -37.08 2.44 7.88
CA MET A 37 -36.43 3.76 7.97
C MET A 37 -37.20 4.73 8.88
N ILE A 38 -38.52 4.85 8.72
CA ILE A 38 -39.34 5.73 9.58
C ILE A 38 -39.29 5.28 11.05
N SER A 39 -39.39 3.97 11.30
CA SER A 39 -39.43 3.44 12.67
C SER A 39 -38.12 3.70 13.40
N LEU A 40 -36.97 3.49 12.74
CA LEU A 40 -35.67 3.83 13.31
C LEU A 40 -35.51 5.34 13.56
N ALA A 41 -35.94 6.18 12.61
CA ALA A 41 -35.84 7.63 12.74
C ALA A 41 -36.71 8.15 13.89
N THR A 42 -37.89 7.58 14.07
CA THR A 42 -38.80 7.90 15.18
C THR A 42 -38.21 7.49 16.52
N GLU A 43 -37.63 6.29 16.61
CA GLU A 43 -36.99 5.80 17.82
C GLU A 43 -35.78 6.65 18.21
N LEU A 44 -34.96 7.05 17.23
CA LEU A 44 -33.84 7.98 17.40
C LEU A 44 -34.29 9.35 17.95
N ALA A 45 -35.40 9.88 17.42
CA ALA A 45 -35.97 11.16 17.83
C ALA A 45 -36.72 11.14 19.17
N SER A 46 -37.04 9.95 19.70
CA SER A 46 -37.81 9.80 20.94
C SER A 46 -36.96 10.06 22.18
N ASP A 47 -37.23 11.17 22.89
CA ASP A 47 -36.60 11.43 24.20
C ASP A 47 -37.07 10.46 25.31
N SER A 48 -38.11 9.66 25.06
CA SER A 48 -38.56 8.61 25.99
C SER A 48 -37.84 7.27 25.81
N ALA A 49 -37.10 7.10 24.71
CA ALA A 49 -36.30 5.91 24.46
C ALA A 49 -34.98 5.92 25.26
N GLN A 50 -34.42 4.75 25.52
CA GLN A 50 -33.15 4.61 26.24
C GLN A 50 -31.99 5.11 25.36
N GLN A 51 -31.00 5.79 25.96
CA GLN A 51 -29.88 6.43 25.24
C GLN A 51 -29.15 5.48 24.27
N PHE A 52 -28.90 4.23 24.72
CA PHE A 52 -28.22 3.24 23.89
C PHE A 52 -29.09 2.74 22.72
N ILE A 53 -30.42 2.70 22.89
CA ILE A 53 -31.37 2.35 21.82
C ILE A 53 -31.43 3.45 20.77
N ARG A 54 -31.45 4.72 21.19
CA ARG A 54 -31.39 5.86 20.26
C ARG A 54 -30.12 5.82 19.43
N SER A 55 -28.99 5.56 20.07
CA SER A 55 -27.69 5.43 19.40
C SER A 55 -27.67 4.24 18.42
N ALA A 56 -28.21 3.09 18.82
CA ALA A 56 -28.33 1.90 17.96
C ALA A 56 -29.25 2.15 16.76
N SER A 57 -30.36 2.89 16.94
CA SER A 57 -31.25 3.29 15.85
C SER A 57 -30.54 4.18 14.82
N GLY A 58 -29.75 5.15 15.27
CA GLY A 58 -28.96 5.99 14.38
C GLY A 58 -27.88 5.21 13.62
N LEU A 59 -27.20 4.28 14.28
CA LEU A 59 -26.23 3.41 13.61
C LEU A 59 -26.89 2.50 12.56
N ALA A 60 -28.05 1.92 12.88
CA ALA A 60 -28.81 1.09 11.94
C ALA A 60 -29.33 1.89 10.74
N LEU A 61 -29.73 3.16 10.93
CA LEU A 61 -30.07 4.08 9.84
C LEU A 61 -28.85 4.36 8.95
N LYS A 62 -27.70 4.69 9.55
CA LYS A 62 -26.45 4.94 8.82
C LYS A 62 -26.08 3.72 7.97
N ASN A 63 -26.11 2.53 8.55
CA ASN A 63 -25.75 1.28 7.86
C ASN A 63 -26.76 0.88 6.77
N ALA A 64 -27.95 1.45 6.76
CA ALA A 64 -28.92 1.30 5.68
C ALA A 64 -28.67 2.26 4.50
N LEU A 65 -27.85 3.30 4.70
CA LEU A 65 -27.58 4.36 3.74
C LEU A 65 -26.14 4.31 3.19
N ALA A 66 -25.17 3.88 4.00
CA ALA A 66 -23.76 3.89 3.68
C ALA A 66 -23.13 2.50 3.79
N ALA A 67 -22.21 2.19 2.87
CA ALA A 67 -21.38 0.99 2.86
C ALA A 67 -19.97 1.36 2.43
N ARG A 68 -18.95 0.61 2.89
CA ARG A 68 -17.57 0.76 2.42
C ARG A 68 -17.39 0.24 1.00
N ASP A 69 -18.13 -0.82 0.64
CA ASP A 69 -18.14 -1.38 -0.71
C ASP A 69 -18.94 -0.48 -1.67
N LEU A 70 -18.32 -0.06 -2.78
CA LEU A 70 -18.89 0.89 -3.74
C LEU A 70 -20.17 0.35 -4.39
N LYS A 71 -20.22 -0.94 -4.72
CA LYS A 71 -21.40 -1.55 -5.35
C LYS A 71 -22.58 -1.53 -4.39
N ARG A 72 -22.37 -1.95 -3.14
CA ARG A 72 -23.37 -1.92 -2.08
C ARG A 72 -23.79 -0.49 -1.73
N ALA A 73 -22.87 0.48 -1.75
CA ALA A 73 -23.18 1.90 -1.57
C ALA A 73 -24.10 2.42 -2.69
N SER A 74 -23.86 2.04 -3.95
CA SER A 74 -24.74 2.37 -5.07
C SER A 74 -26.13 1.75 -4.91
N GLU A 75 -26.21 0.48 -4.54
CA GLU A 75 -27.49 -0.20 -4.27
C GLU A 75 -28.28 0.50 -3.14
N TYR A 76 -27.59 0.95 -2.09
CA TYR A 76 -28.21 1.68 -0.98
C TYR A 76 -28.69 3.07 -1.41
N ALA A 77 -27.90 3.78 -2.22
CA ALA A 77 -28.29 5.08 -2.77
C ALA A 77 -29.53 4.96 -3.69
N GLU A 78 -29.58 3.96 -4.57
CA GLU A 78 -30.74 3.69 -5.42
C GLU A 78 -31.98 3.36 -4.60
N ARG A 79 -31.82 2.49 -3.59
CA ARG A 79 -32.92 2.09 -2.71
C ARG A 79 -33.46 3.25 -1.89
N TRP A 80 -32.60 4.13 -1.39
CA TRP A 80 -33.00 5.36 -0.71
C TRP A 80 -33.73 6.31 -1.66
N THR A 81 -33.16 6.59 -2.82
CA THR A 81 -33.75 7.54 -3.80
C THR A 81 -35.07 7.05 -4.40
N ALA A 82 -35.29 5.74 -4.46
CA ALA A 82 -36.56 5.14 -4.85
C ALA A 82 -37.70 5.35 -3.82
N LEU A 83 -37.38 5.75 -2.57
CA LEU A 83 -38.41 6.04 -1.57
C LEU A 83 -39.24 7.28 -1.95
N PRO A 84 -40.55 7.27 -1.69
CA PRO A 84 -41.41 8.44 -1.84
C PRO A 84 -40.87 9.66 -1.09
N ALA A 85 -40.98 10.86 -1.68
CA ALA A 85 -40.45 12.09 -1.09
C ALA A 85 -40.98 12.34 0.34
N ASN A 86 -42.26 12.09 0.59
CA ASN A 86 -42.86 12.25 1.92
C ASN A 86 -42.22 11.35 2.99
N VAL A 87 -41.80 10.13 2.64
CA VAL A 87 -41.11 9.20 3.55
C VAL A 87 -39.71 9.72 3.86
N ARG A 88 -38.99 10.15 2.82
CA ARG A 88 -37.64 10.74 2.99
C ARG A 88 -37.70 12.02 3.83
N ASP A 89 -38.68 12.88 3.59
CA ASP A 89 -38.85 14.14 4.33
C ASP A 89 -39.22 13.89 5.80
N GLU A 90 -40.03 12.86 6.10
CA GLU A 90 -40.33 12.46 7.48
C GLU A 90 -39.07 11.95 8.22
N VAL A 91 -38.27 11.10 7.57
CA VAL A 91 -37.00 10.62 8.13
C VAL A 91 -36.04 11.79 8.36
N LYS A 92 -35.85 12.66 7.36
CA LYS A 92 -35.01 13.87 7.46
C LYS A 92 -35.45 14.76 8.61
N SER A 93 -36.75 15.00 8.74
CA SER A 93 -37.34 15.83 9.82
C SER A 93 -37.06 15.25 11.21
N ASN A 94 -37.27 13.95 11.40
CA ASN A 94 -37.00 13.27 12.68
C ASN A 94 -35.51 13.30 13.05
N VAL A 95 -34.62 13.05 12.09
CA VAL A 95 -33.18 13.10 12.31
C VAL A 95 -32.73 14.53 12.66
N LEU A 96 -33.21 15.55 11.93
CA LEU A 96 -32.88 16.95 12.21
C LEU A 96 -33.42 17.42 13.57
N MET A 97 -34.62 16.99 13.96
CA MET A 97 -35.16 17.26 15.30
C MET A 97 -34.27 16.64 16.40
N THR A 98 -33.68 15.48 16.13
CA THR A 98 -32.78 14.80 17.08
C THR A 98 -31.52 15.63 17.38
N LEU A 99 -31.06 16.49 16.46
CA LEU A 99 -29.92 17.37 16.72
C LEU A 99 -30.13 18.32 17.92
N ARG A 100 -31.39 18.58 18.30
CA ARG A 100 -31.74 19.44 19.46
C ARG A 100 -31.73 18.70 20.80
N THR A 101 -31.54 17.37 20.79
CA THR A 101 -31.64 16.56 22.00
C THR A 101 -30.55 16.90 23.01
N SER A 102 -30.82 16.61 24.29
CA SER A 102 -29.86 16.79 25.37
C SER A 102 -28.84 15.64 25.48
N ASP A 103 -29.12 14.51 24.82
CA ASP A 103 -28.26 13.33 24.76
C ASP A 103 -27.20 13.48 23.65
N ALA A 104 -25.94 13.70 24.05
CA ALA A 104 -24.83 13.87 23.12
C ALA A 104 -24.65 12.67 22.17
N ARG A 105 -24.86 11.43 22.64
CA ARG A 105 -24.67 10.23 21.80
C ARG A 105 -25.72 10.13 20.71
N ALA A 106 -26.99 10.39 21.06
CA ALA A 106 -28.07 10.46 20.08
C ALA A 106 -27.87 11.61 19.09
N GLY A 107 -27.37 12.76 19.55
CA GLY A 107 -27.00 13.89 18.71
C GLY A 107 -25.94 13.52 17.66
N THR A 108 -24.83 12.91 18.09
CA THR A 108 -23.77 12.45 17.17
C THR A 108 -24.27 11.36 16.21
N ALA A 109 -25.09 10.42 16.68
CA ALA A 109 -25.70 9.41 15.81
C ALA A 109 -26.59 10.05 14.74
N ALA A 110 -27.38 11.07 15.10
CA ALA A 110 -28.15 11.86 14.15
C ALA A 110 -27.25 12.60 13.14
N SER A 111 -26.14 13.21 13.58
CA SER A 111 -25.17 13.86 12.69
C SER A 111 -24.58 12.91 11.65
N GLN A 112 -24.26 11.66 12.03
CA GLN A 112 -23.79 10.65 11.09
C GLN A 112 -24.86 10.24 10.07
N VAL A 113 -26.13 10.17 10.49
CA VAL A 113 -27.24 9.87 9.58
C VAL A 113 -27.50 11.04 8.62
N VAL A 114 -27.39 12.30 9.10
CA VAL A 114 -27.42 13.49 8.23
C VAL A 114 -26.35 13.40 7.15
N ALA A 115 -25.11 13.10 7.54
CA ALA A 115 -24.00 12.95 6.60
C ALA A 115 -24.24 11.85 5.55
N ALA A 116 -24.67 10.66 5.98
CA ALA A 116 -24.98 9.55 5.09
C ALA A 116 -26.10 9.89 4.08
N MET A 117 -27.16 10.58 4.52
CA MET A 117 -28.20 11.07 3.62
C MET A 117 -27.68 12.18 2.68
N SER A 118 -26.81 13.06 3.17
CA SER A 118 -26.23 14.16 2.37
C SER A 118 -25.33 13.67 1.23
N ALA A 119 -24.56 12.59 1.45
CA ALA A 119 -23.77 11.92 0.43
C ALA A 119 -24.61 11.43 -0.76
N ILE A 120 -25.87 11.05 -0.50
CA ILE A 120 -26.79 10.60 -1.54
C ILE A 120 -27.55 11.78 -2.16
N GLU A 121 -28.11 12.68 -1.35
CA GLU A 121 -29.07 13.68 -1.80
C GLU A 121 -28.43 14.98 -2.33
N LEU A 122 -27.30 15.46 -1.80
CA LEU A 122 -26.69 16.71 -2.24
C LEU A 122 -26.18 16.66 -3.68
N PRO A 123 -25.42 15.62 -4.12
CA PRO A 123 -24.97 15.52 -5.51
C PRO A 123 -26.13 15.45 -6.52
N ARG A 124 -27.31 15.02 -6.04
CA ARG A 124 -28.54 14.88 -6.84
C ARG A 124 -29.48 16.09 -6.72
N GLY A 125 -29.12 17.11 -5.94
CA GLY A 125 -29.95 18.30 -5.70
C GLY A 125 -31.27 18.01 -4.96
N MET A 126 -31.35 16.92 -4.19
CA MET A 126 -32.59 16.48 -3.53
C MET A 126 -32.79 17.06 -2.12
N TRP A 127 -31.76 17.69 -1.54
CA TRP A 127 -31.82 18.34 -0.22
C TRP A 127 -31.15 19.72 -0.19
N PRO A 128 -31.65 20.70 -0.97
CA PRO A 128 -31.00 22.00 -1.14
C PRO A 128 -30.91 22.83 0.15
N ASP A 129 -31.85 22.63 1.07
CA ASP A 129 -31.96 23.43 2.30
C ASP A 129 -31.13 22.88 3.48
N LEU A 130 -30.37 21.79 3.30
CA LEU A 130 -29.62 21.17 4.41
C LEU A 130 -28.62 22.15 5.03
N ILE A 131 -27.77 22.76 4.20
CA ILE A 131 -26.71 23.64 4.70
C ILE A 131 -27.29 24.87 5.39
N SER A 132 -28.31 25.50 4.81
CA SER A 132 -28.97 26.66 5.43
C SER A 132 -29.63 26.31 6.77
N GLN A 133 -30.20 25.11 6.92
CA GLN A 133 -30.75 24.63 8.18
C GLN A 133 -29.68 24.37 9.25
N LEU A 134 -28.55 23.76 8.86
CA LEU A 134 -27.43 23.54 9.78
C LEU A 134 -26.81 24.86 10.23
N LEU A 135 -26.61 25.82 9.32
CA LEU A 135 -26.11 27.16 9.65
C LEU A 135 -27.05 27.91 10.61
N ALA A 136 -28.36 27.83 10.38
CA ALA A 136 -29.35 28.40 11.30
C ALA A 136 -29.28 27.75 12.70
N ALA A 137 -29.03 26.44 12.77
CA ALA A 137 -28.85 25.71 14.02
C ALA A 137 -27.56 26.12 14.76
N VAL A 138 -26.46 26.38 14.04
CA VAL A 138 -25.22 26.92 14.63
C VAL A 138 -25.42 28.34 15.19
N GLY A 139 -26.27 29.14 14.56
CA GLY A 139 -26.61 30.50 15.02
C GLY A 139 -27.46 30.57 16.31
N ASP A 140 -28.02 29.45 16.78
CA ASP A 140 -28.88 29.42 17.97
C ASP A 140 -28.05 29.42 19.26
N THR A 141 -27.71 30.62 19.75
CA THR A 141 -26.93 30.82 20.98
C THR A 141 -27.63 30.32 22.24
N SER A 142 -28.92 29.97 22.18
CA SER A 142 -29.67 29.48 23.36
C SER A 142 -29.42 27.99 23.65
N ASN A 143 -28.95 27.22 22.66
CA ASN A 143 -28.80 25.77 22.79
C ASN A 143 -27.39 25.29 22.35
N PRO A 144 -26.42 25.17 23.28
CA PRO A 144 -25.09 24.66 22.98
C PRO A 144 -25.07 23.25 22.37
N ARG A 145 -26.01 22.37 22.75
CA ARG A 145 -26.08 20.99 22.22
C ARG A 145 -26.49 20.97 20.76
N LEU A 146 -27.44 21.82 20.38
CA LEU A 146 -27.83 21.98 18.98
C LEU A 146 -26.65 22.49 18.14
N ARG A 147 -25.92 23.50 18.63
CA ARG A 147 -24.75 24.03 17.92
C ARG A 147 -23.65 22.98 17.76
N GLN A 148 -23.37 22.22 18.81
CA GLN A 148 -22.44 21.10 18.77
C GLN A 148 -22.83 20.07 17.70
N ALA A 149 -24.07 19.56 17.75
CA ALA A 149 -24.54 18.54 16.81
C ALA A 149 -24.63 19.08 15.37
N ALA A 150 -24.97 20.35 15.19
CA ALA A 150 -24.98 21.00 13.87
C ALA A 150 -23.57 21.11 13.29
N LEU A 151 -22.57 21.52 14.07
CA LEU A 151 -21.17 21.56 13.65
C LEU A 151 -20.64 20.16 13.33
N GLN A 152 -20.96 19.15 14.15
CA GLN A 152 -20.62 17.75 13.84
C GLN A 152 -21.23 17.28 12.52
N SER A 153 -22.51 17.60 12.27
CA SER A 153 -23.17 17.28 11.00
C SER A 153 -22.49 17.95 9.82
N ILE A 154 -22.11 19.24 9.96
CA ILE A 154 -21.33 19.96 8.95
C ILE A 154 -20.01 19.21 8.70
N GLY A 155 -19.22 18.91 9.74
CA GLY A 155 -17.95 18.21 9.61
C GLY A 155 -18.05 16.85 8.94
N PHE A 156 -19.04 16.02 9.31
CA PHE A 156 -19.24 14.72 8.65
C PHE A 156 -19.73 14.86 7.21
N THR A 157 -20.60 15.84 6.91
CA THR A 157 -21.02 16.13 5.52
C THR A 157 -19.82 16.58 4.68
N CYS A 158 -18.92 17.38 5.24
CA CYS A 158 -17.68 17.84 4.61
C CYS A 158 -16.74 16.68 4.24
N GLU A 159 -16.72 15.62 5.07
CA GLU A 159 -15.88 14.44 4.88
C GLU A 159 -16.41 13.48 3.80
N VAL A 160 -17.74 13.32 3.69
CA VAL A 160 -18.34 12.27 2.83
C VAL A 160 -18.90 12.77 1.50
N VAL A 161 -19.03 14.09 1.32
CA VAL A 161 -19.58 14.68 0.10
C VAL A 161 -18.45 15.26 -0.74
N ASP A 162 -18.52 15.02 -2.04
CA ASP A 162 -17.57 15.58 -3.01
C ASP A 162 -17.43 17.11 -2.84
N PRO A 163 -16.20 17.62 -2.64
CA PRO A 163 -15.87 19.05 -2.57
C PRO A 163 -16.56 19.93 -3.61
N ALA A 164 -16.70 19.46 -4.84
CA ALA A 164 -17.30 20.21 -5.95
C ALA A 164 -18.76 20.57 -5.66
N VAL A 165 -19.49 19.71 -4.97
CA VAL A 165 -20.90 19.91 -4.60
C VAL A 165 -21.05 21.00 -3.55
N LEU A 166 -20.13 21.07 -2.58
CA LEU A 166 -20.16 22.03 -1.48
C LEU A 166 -19.48 23.38 -1.78
N SER A 167 -18.72 23.45 -2.88
CA SER A 167 -17.90 24.62 -3.26
C SER A 167 -18.65 25.96 -3.21
N THR A 168 -19.92 25.99 -3.63
CA THR A 168 -20.75 27.21 -3.66
C THR A 168 -21.14 27.74 -2.28
N GLN A 169 -21.15 26.87 -1.26
CA GLN A 169 -21.54 27.18 0.11
C GLN A 169 -20.34 27.22 1.08
N SER A 170 -19.12 27.03 0.57
CA SER A 170 -17.86 27.00 1.34
C SER A 170 -17.69 28.19 2.29
N ASN A 171 -17.96 29.42 1.82
CA ASN A 171 -17.84 30.63 2.65
C ASN A 171 -18.77 30.62 3.87
N GLU A 172 -20.01 30.14 3.69
CA GLU A 172 -21.02 30.13 4.76
C GLU A 172 -20.70 29.06 5.79
N ILE A 173 -20.30 27.87 5.32
CA ILE A 173 -19.82 26.75 6.14
C ILE A 173 -18.61 27.21 6.97
N LEU A 174 -17.59 27.77 6.33
CA LEU A 174 -16.38 28.23 6.99
C LEU A 174 -16.69 29.32 8.03
N THR A 175 -17.59 30.25 7.72
CA THR A 175 -17.99 31.30 8.67
C THR A 175 -18.59 30.71 9.96
N ALA A 176 -19.49 29.74 9.84
CA ALA A 176 -20.12 29.08 10.99
C ALA A 176 -19.12 28.25 11.79
N VAL A 177 -18.26 27.50 11.11
CA VAL A 177 -17.21 26.68 11.74
C VAL A 177 -16.22 27.58 12.49
N ILE A 178 -15.68 28.61 11.86
CA ILE A 178 -14.75 29.54 12.52
C ILE A 178 -15.43 30.30 13.65
N GLN A 179 -16.72 30.65 13.54
CA GLN A 179 -17.46 31.25 14.64
C GLN A 179 -17.57 30.33 15.86
N GLY A 180 -17.81 29.03 15.65
CA GLY A 180 -17.85 28.05 16.73
C GLY A 180 -16.48 27.80 17.39
N ALA A 181 -15.39 27.97 16.64
CA ALA A 181 -14.02 27.71 17.11
C ALA A 181 -13.39 28.86 17.91
N ARG A 182 -13.98 30.07 17.90
CA ARG A 182 -13.38 31.26 18.53
C ARG A 182 -13.22 31.14 20.03
N LYS A 183 -12.28 31.90 20.56
CA LYS A 183 -12.04 32.02 22.00
C LYS A 183 -13.23 32.55 22.80
N GLU A 184 -14.10 33.36 22.19
CA GLU A 184 -15.30 33.88 22.85
C GLU A 184 -16.41 32.82 23.03
N GLU A 185 -16.30 31.65 22.39
CA GLU A 185 -17.28 30.57 22.57
C GLU A 185 -17.22 30.02 24.00
N THR A 186 -18.36 30.09 24.68
CA THR A 186 -18.48 29.69 26.10
C THR A 186 -18.47 28.18 26.31
N SER A 187 -18.87 27.39 25.30
CA SER A 187 -18.93 25.94 25.39
C SER A 187 -17.73 25.28 24.69
N HIS A 188 -16.85 24.65 25.47
CA HIS A 188 -15.72 23.90 24.93
C HIS A 188 -16.13 22.70 24.08
N GLU A 189 -17.31 22.11 24.31
CA GLU A 189 -17.85 21.05 23.46
C GLU A 189 -18.23 21.57 22.06
N VAL A 190 -18.75 22.81 21.99
CA VAL A 190 -19.06 23.48 20.71
C VAL A 190 -17.76 23.86 20.01
N GLN A 191 -16.80 24.40 20.76
CA GLN A 191 -15.47 24.74 20.23
C GLN A 191 -14.74 23.53 19.66
N LEU A 192 -14.77 22.40 20.37
CA LEU A 192 -14.19 21.14 19.90
C LEU A 192 -14.89 20.64 18.63
N ALA A 193 -16.22 20.62 18.61
CA ALA A 193 -16.98 20.21 17.43
C ALA A 193 -16.70 21.12 16.23
N ALA A 194 -16.49 22.42 16.46
CA ALA A 194 -16.11 23.37 15.42
C ALA A 194 -14.71 23.07 14.86
N LEU A 195 -13.72 22.76 15.72
CA LEU A 195 -12.37 22.43 15.25
C LEU A 195 -12.34 21.11 14.46
N HIS A 196 -13.09 20.08 14.86
CA HIS A 196 -13.21 18.87 14.05
C HIS A 196 -13.94 19.14 12.72
N ALA A 197 -14.97 19.99 12.73
CA ALA A 197 -15.63 20.40 11.50
C ALA A 197 -14.70 21.21 10.58
N LEU A 198 -13.82 22.03 11.16
CA LEU A 198 -12.79 22.76 10.42
C LEU A 198 -11.85 21.79 9.76
N LEU A 199 -11.30 20.83 10.51
CA LEU A 199 -10.38 19.81 10.03
C LEU A 199 -10.92 19.10 8.77
N ASN A 200 -12.16 18.61 8.85
CA ASN A 200 -12.83 17.93 7.75
C ASN A 200 -13.19 18.85 6.57
N SER A 201 -13.17 20.18 6.77
CA SER A 201 -13.49 21.17 5.73
C SER A 201 -12.26 21.73 5.01
N LEU A 202 -11.04 21.46 5.52
CA LEU A 202 -9.82 22.10 5.04
C LEU A 202 -9.53 21.80 3.57
N GLU A 203 -9.94 20.65 3.02
CA GLU A 203 -9.65 20.27 1.62
C GLU A 203 -10.37 21.15 0.59
N PHE A 204 -11.61 21.58 0.87
CA PHE A 204 -12.41 22.32 -0.13
C PHE A 204 -12.45 23.83 0.11
N VAL A 205 -11.94 24.33 1.25
CA VAL A 205 -11.78 25.77 1.50
C VAL A 205 -10.49 26.35 0.90
N ARG A 206 -9.90 25.67 -0.09
CA ARG A 206 -8.68 26.11 -0.81
C ARG A 206 -8.81 27.54 -1.33
N SER A 207 -9.97 27.89 -1.89
CA SER A 207 -10.23 29.25 -2.40
C SER A 207 -10.22 30.32 -1.30
N ASN A 208 -10.55 29.95 -0.05
CA ASN A 208 -10.50 30.82 1.11
C ASN A 208 -9.06 31.01 1.58
N PHE A 209 -8.25 29.94 1.58
CA PHE A 209 -6.82 30.01 1.90
C PHE A 209 -6.01 30.85 0.89
N GLU A 210 -6.45 30.94 -0.37
CA GLU A 210 -5.85 31.87 -1.34
C GLU A 210 -6.08 33.34 -0.97
N ARG A 211 -7.17 33.66 -0.26
CA ARG A 211 -7.49 35.03 0.15
C ARG A 211 -6.81 35.33 1.49
N GLU A 212 -5.78 36.18 1.45
CA GLU A 212 -4.96 36.52 2.62
C GLU A 212 -5.78 36.93 3.86
N GLY A 213 -6.82 37.74 3.71
CA GLY A 213 -7.67 38.16 4.84
C GLY A 213 -8.41 37.00 5.51
N GLU A 214 -8.95 36.08 4.73
CA GLU A 214 -9.67 34.89 5.24
C GLU A 214 -8.67 33.91 5.85
N ARG A 215 -7.55 33.66 5.17
CA ARG A 215 -6.44 32.84 5.68
C ARG A 215 -5.92 33.35 7.03
N ASN A 216 -5.64 34.65 7.14
CA ASN A 216 -5.20 35.27 8.40
C ASN A 216 -6.20 35.03 9.53
N TYR A 217 -7.49 35.10 9.21
CA TYR A 217 -8.55 34.92 10.20
C TYR A 217 -8.66 33.47 10.68
N ILE A 218 -8.57 32.50 9.77
CA ILE A 218 -8.53 31.07 10.10
C ILE A 218 -7.32 30.78 10.98
N MET A 219 -6.12 31.22 10.55
CA MET A 219 -4.88 30.99 11.28
C MET A 219 -4.91 31.61 12.67
N GLN A 220 -5.45 32.82 12.81
CA GLN A 220 -5.62 33.45 14.12
C GLN A 220 -6.47 32.59 15.05
N VAL A 221 -7.66 32.15 14.59
CA VAL A 221 -8.59 31.36 15.43
C VAL A 221 -7.99 30.01 15.83
N VAL A 222 -7.34 29.31 14.89
CA VAL A 222 -6.68 28.03 15.19
C VAL A 222 -5.51 28.23 16.16
N CYS A 223 -4.66 29.24 15.94
CA CYS A 223 -3.54 29.55 16.84
C CYS A 223 -4.03 29.93 18.25
N GLU A 224 -5.09 30.72 18.37
CA GLU A 224 -5.69 31.05 19.67
C GLU A 224 -6.25 29.80 20.38
N ALA A 225 -6.82 28.86 19.62
CA ALA A 225 -7.36 27.61 20.16
C ALA A 225 -6.26 26.67 20.70
N THR A 226 -5.04 26.69 20.14
CA THR A 226 -3.87 25.97 20.71
C THR A 226 -3.47 26.47 22.10
N GLN A 227 -3.94 27.65 22.51
CA GLN A 227 -3.71 28.21 23.84
C GLN A 227 -4.91 27.98 24.80
N SER A 228 -5.88 27.17 24.39
CA SER A 228 -7.03 26.84 25.22
C SER A 228 -6.60 26.14 26.52
N PRO A 229 -7.24 26.44 27.68
CA PRO A 229 -7.01 25.71 28.91
C PRO A 229 -7.57 24.28 28.88
N HIS A 230 -8.37 23.93 27.87
CA HIS A 230 -8.96 22.59 27.71
C HIS A 230 -8.15 21.76 26.72
N SER A 231 -7.53 20.69 27.21
CA SER A 231 -6.68 19.83 26.37
C SER A 231 -7.33 19.29 25.10
N PRO A 232 -8.61 18.82 25.11
CA PRO A 232 -9.23 18.33 23.87
C PRO A 232 -9.33 19.39 22.77
N VAL A 233 -9.64 20.64 23.15
CA VAL A 233 -9.67 21.77 22.21
C VAL A 233 -8.26 22.07 21.69
N LYS A 234 -7.27 22.04 22.58
CA LYS A 234 -5.87 22.26 22.23
C LYS A 234 -5.35 21.21 21.26
N ALA A 235 -5.59 19.92 21.54
CA ALA A 235 -5.20 18.82 20.68
C ALA A 235 -5.86 18.92 19.29
N ALA A 236 -7.17 19.15 19.23
CA ALA A 236 -7.89 19.36 17.96
C ALA A 236 -7.39 20.60 17.19
N ALA A 237 -6.94 21.65 17.88
CA ALA A 237 -6.35 22.81 17.24
C ALA A 237 -4.97 22.51 16.64
N PHE A 238 -4.12 21.72 17.32
CA PHE A 238 -2.85 21.26 16.74
C PHE A 238 -3.08 20.31 15.56
N GLU A 239 -4.06 19.41 15.63
CA GLU A 239 -4.45 18.55 14.52
C GLU A 239 -4.89 19.38 13.29
N ASN A 240 -5.60 20.50 13.50
CA ASN A 240 -5.87 21.45 12.42
C ASN A 240 -4.60 22.10 11.87
N LEU A 241 -3.62 22.46 12.72
CA LEU A 241 -2.34 22.99 12.25
C LEU A 241 -1.55 21.98 11.43
N VAL A 242 -1.56 20.70 11.82
CA VAL A 242 -0.97 19.58 11.07
C VAL A 242 -1.59 19.52 9.68
N ARG A 243 -2.92 19.43 9.59
CA ARG A 243 -3.62 19.34 8.30
C ARG A 243 -3.47 20.60 7.45
N ILE A 244 -3.42 21.78 8.07
CA ILE A 244 -3.15 23.04 7.37
C ILE A 244 -1.73 23.05 6.79
N MET A 245 -0.73 22.57 7.53
CA MET A 245 0.65 22.49 7.04
C MET A 245 0.71 21.58 5.80
N GLN A 246 0.10 20.40 5.89
CA GLN A 246 0.04 19.43 4.80
C GLN A 246 -0.63 19.99 3.52
N LEU A 247 -1.76 20.68 3.67
CA LEU A 247 -2.51 21.17 2.50
C LEU A 247 -2.00 22.51 1.94
N TYR A 248 -1.35 23.32 2.78
CA TYR A 248 -1.09 24.73 2.50
C TYR A 248 0.33 25.19 2.84
N TYR A 249 1.31 24.27 2.82
CA TYR A 249 2.72 24.53 3.12
C TYR A 249 3.24 25.84 2.50
N GLU A 250 2.97 26.07 1.20
CA GLU A 250 3.42 27.24 0.45
C GLU A 250 2.96 28.59 1.03
N LYS A 251 1.87 28.60 1.81
CA LYS A 251 1.33 29.81 2.46
C LYS A 251 1.80 29.98 3.90
N MET A 252 2.53 29.02 4.47
CA MET A 252 2.80 28.97 5.91
C MET A 252 3.94 29.85 6.39
N ARG A 253 4.80 30.35 5.49
CA ARG A 253 6.00 31.12 5.85
C ARG A 253 5.76 32.25 6.85
N PHE A 254 4.77 33.10 6.58
CA PHE A 254 4.45 34.21 7.47
C PHE A 254 4.03 33.74 8.87
N TYR A 255 3.15 32.73 8.94
CA TYR A 255 2.65 32.23 10.23
C TYR A 255 3.70 31.45 11.00
N MET A 256 4.61 30.77 10.30
CA MET A 256 5.74 30.06 10.90
C MET A 256 6.63 31.01 11.71
N GLU A 257 7.02 32.13 11.11
CA GLU A 257 7.87 33.15 11.75
C GLU A 257 7.15 33.88 12.90
N GLN A 258 5.82 34.08 12.78
CA GLN A 258 5.06 34.89 13.74
C GLN A 258 4.54 34.11 14.94
N ALA A 259 4.13 32.85 14.76
CA ALA A 259 3.40 32.10 15.78
C ALA A 259 3.68 30.60 15.81
N LEU A 260 3.59 29.90 14.67
CA LEU A 260 3.53 28.44 14.66
C LEU A 260 4.76 27.81 15.30
N PHE A 261 5.96 28.32 15.01
CA PHE A 261 7.20 27.83 15.58
C PHE A 261 7.18 27.83 17.13
N GLY A 262 6.79 28.96 17.73
CA GLY A 262 6.73 29.07 19.19
C GLY A 262 5.61 28.21 19.80
N LEU A 263 4.46 28.13 19.14
CA LEU A 263 3.32 27.35 19.61
C LEU A 263 3.62 25.85 19.59
N THR A 264 4.24 25.34 18.53
CA THR A 264 4.51 23.90 18.38
C THR A 264 5.65 23.45 19.29
N VAL A 265 6.71 24.25 19.46
CA VAL A 265 7.76 23.96 20.45
C VAL A 265 7.22 23.92 21.88
N LEU A 266 6.27 24.82 22.22
CA LEU A 266 5.58 24.77 23.52
C LEU A 266 4.64 23.57 23.61
N GLY A 267 3.92 23.25 22.54
CA GLY A 267 3.03 22.09 22.44
C GLY A 267 3.74 20.76 22.67
N MET A 268 4.96 20.60 22.12
CA MET A 268 5.79 19.41 22.33
C MET A 268 6.16 19.19 23.81
N ARG A 269 6.15 20.25 24.63
CA ARG A 269 6.42 20.21 26.07
C ARG A 269 5.14 20.23 26.92
N ASP A 270 3.96 20.11 26.30
CA ASP A 270 2.69 20.10 27.04
C ASP A 270 2.59 18.85 27.92
N PRO A 271 2.09 18.96 29.16
CA PRO A 271 1.93 17.81 30.05
C PRO A 271 0.86 16.81 29.59
N ASP A 272 -0.05 17.21 28.69
CA ASP A 272 -1.02 16.30 28.10
C ASP A 272 -0.40 15.59 26.87
N PRO A 273 -0.23 14.25 26.91
CA PRO A 273 0.37 13.51 25.80
C PRO A 273 -0.38 13.70 24.47
N SER A 274 -1.71 13.88 24.51
CA SER A 274 -2.50 14.08 23.29
C SER A 274 -2.13 15.38 22.55
N VAL A 275 -1.67 16.38 23.29
CA VAL A 275 -1.22 17.66 22.73
C VAL A 275 0.23 17.54 22.25
N ALA A 276 1.10 16.94 23.06
CA ALA A 276 2.50 16.73 22.72
C ALA A 276 2.64 15.90 21.43
N LEU A 277 1.84 14.83 21.29
CA LEU A 277 1.78 14.01 20.08
C LEU A 277 1.45 14.85 18.84
N GLN A 278 0.41 15.69 18.89
CA GLN A 278 0.01 16.51 17.73
C GLN A 278 1.04 17.61 17.40
N ALA A 279 1.75 18.12 18.42
CA ALA A 279 2.81 19.10 18.20
C ALA A 279 4.08 18.48 17.62
N VAL A 280 4.41 17.23 18.00
CA VAL A 280 5.47 16.44 17.35
C VAL A 280 5.06 16.09 15.92
N GLU A 281 3.82 15.65 15.73
CA GLU A 281 3.25 15.33 14.41
C GLU A 281 3.35 16.51 13.44
N PHE A 282 3.09 17.73 13.91
CA PHE A 282 3.28 18.93 13.09
C PHE A 282 4.68 19.01 12.48
N TRP A 283 5.73 18.69 13.25
CA TRP A 283 7.10 18.70 12.75
C TRP A 283 7.42 17.49 11.88
N SER A 284 6.83 16.32 12.16
CA SER A 284 6.88 15.18 11.24
C SER A 284 6.29 15.55 9.88
N THR A 285 5.11 16.16 9.85
CA THR A 285 4.47 16.64 8.61
C THR A 285 5.31 17.69 7.88
N VAL A 286 5.89 18.66 8.59
CA VAL A 286 6.83 19.61 7.96
C VAL A 286 8.00 18.87 7.30
N CYS A 287 8.49 17.81 7.92
CA CYS A 287 9.59 17.02 7.35
C CYS A 287 9.14 16.23 6.11
N ASP A 288 8.00 15.56 6.16
CA ASP A 288 7.45 14.81 5.02
C ASP A 288 7.25 15.71 3.81
N GLU A 289 6.59 16.86 3.99
CA GLU A 289 6.40 17.86 2.93
C GLU A 289 7.75 18.36 2.39
N GLU A 290 8.74 18.62 3.25
CA GLU A 290 10.05 19.07 2.79
C GLU A 290 10.89 17.98 2.12
N ILE A 291 10.69 16.69 2.45
CA ILE A 291 11.30 15.55 1.75
C ILE A 291 10.73 15.46 0.34
N GLU A 292 9.40 15.49 0.20
CA GLU A 292 8.74 15.45 -1.12
C GLU A 292 9.18 16.63 -2.00
N LEU A 293 9.23 17.84 -1.45
CA LEU A 293 9.72 19.03 -2.17
C LEU A 293 11.20 18.92 -2.55
N GLN A 294 12.04 18.25 -1.74
CA GLN A 294 13.43 17.99 -2.10
C GLN A 294 13.56 16.98 -3.23
N MET A 295 12.71 15.95 -3.25
CA MET A 295 12.63 14.98 -4.35
C MET A 295 12.17 15.67 -5.64
N GLU A 296 11.10 16.47 -5.59
CA GLU A 296 10.62 17.26 -6.74
C GLU A 296 11.73 18.17 -7.29
N ALA A 297 12.46 18.86 -6.41
CA ALA A 297 13.57 19.72 -6.80
C ALA A 297 14.75 18.95 -7.41
N ALA A 298 15.04 17.75 -6.91
CA ALA A 298 16.08 16.88 -7.46
C ALA A 298 15.71 16.36 -8.86
N GLU A 299 14.46 15.95 -9.05
CA GLU A 299 13.91 15.53 -10.35
C GLU A 299 13.95 16.70 -11.35
N ALA A 300 13.41 17.86 -10.98
CA ALA A 300 13.43 19.06 -11.84
C ALA A 300 14.87 19.43 -12.26
N LEU A 301 15.82 19.34 -11.33
CA LEU A 301 17.24 19.59 -11.62
C LEU A 301 17.83 18.57 -12.60
N GLU A 302 17.47 17.29 -12.51
CA GLU A 302 17.89 16.24 -13.45
C GLU A 302 17.42 16.56 -14.88
N TYR A 303 16.22 17.13 -15.00
CA TYR A 303 15.63 17.56 -16.27
C TYR A 303 16.02 18.99 -16.70
N ASN A 304 16.78 19.70 -15.87
CA ASN A 304 17.16 21.11 -16.06
C ASN A 304 15.94 22.03 -16.21
N GLU A 305 14.92 21.76 -15.39
CA GLU A 305 13.68 22.51 -15.22
C GLU A 305 13.66 23.20 -13.84
N GLU A 306 12.71 24.12 -13.63
CA GLU A 306 12.46 24.70 -12.30
C GLU A 306 11.38 23.87 -11.59
N PRO A 307 11.53 23.58 -10.29
CA PRO A 307 10.48 22.88 -9.54
C PRO A 307 9.23 23.75 -9.46
N LEU A 308 8.05 23.12 -9.44
CA LEU A 308 6.77 23.81 -9.34
C LEU A 308 6.59 24.38 -7.94
N HIS A 309 7.08 23.66 -6.92
CA HIS A 309 7.01 24.05 -5.52
C HIS A 309 8.40 24.16 -4.91
N VAL A 310 8.55 25.10 -3.97
CA VAL A 310 9.84 25.40 -3.34
C VAL A 310 9.74 25.24 -1.83
N SER A 311 10.63 24.45 -1.26
CA SER A 311 10.79 24.33 0.19
C SER A 311 11.26 25.64 0.81
N TYR A 312 10.68 25.98 1.96
CA TYR A 312 11.13 27.09 2.82
C TYR A 312 12.15 26.66 3.88
N HIS A 313 12.45 25.37 3.97
CA HIS A 313 13.43 24.79 4.90
C HIS A 313 13.12 25.10 6.38
N PHE A 314 11.84 25.06 6.76
CA PHE A 314 11.38 25.26 8.13
C PHE A 314 12.06 24.28 9.10
N ALA A 315 12.16 23.00 8.74
CA ALA A 315 12.79 21.99 9.58
C ALA A 315 14.26 22.34 9.87
N ARG A 316 15.01 22.75 8.84
CA ARG A 316 16.42 23.15 8.97
C ARG A 316 16.60 24.39 9.86
N ILE A 317 15.70 25.37 9.74
CA ILE A 317 15.75 26.60 10.54
C ILE A 317 15.41 26.30 12.01
N ALA A 318 14.42 25.44 12.24
CA ALA A 318 13.91 25.07 13.56
C ALA A 318 14.80 24.07 14.31
N LEU A 319 15.66 23.34 13.60
CA LEU A 319 16.49 22.25 14.10
C LEU A 319 17.14 22.48 15.48
N PRO A 320 17.78 23.64 15.76
CA PRO A 320 18.46 23.86 17.05
C PRO A 320 17.54 23.86 18.27
N GLU A 321 16.25 24.17 18.08
CA GLU A 321 15.26 24.23 19.16
C GLU A 321 14.42 22.95 19.26
N ILE A 322 14.08 22.34 18.12
CA ILE A 322 13.22 21.13 18.09
C ILE A 322 13.99 19.85 18.42
N ALA A 323 15.22 19.69 17.93
CA ALA A 323 15.98 18.45 18.14
C ALA A 323 16.28 18.19 19.63
N PRO A 324 16.67 19.19 20.45
CA PRO A 324 16.82 18.98 21.90
C PRO A 324 15.52 18.57 22.59
N VAL A 325 14.37 19.09 22.15
CA VAL A 325 13.06 18.72 22.71
C VAL A 325 12.74 17.27 22.37
N LEU A 326 12.94 16.84 21.12
CA LEU A 326 12.73 15.45 20.72
C LEU A 326 13.63 14.49 21.51
N MET A 327 14.90 14.84 21.69
CA MET A 327 15.82 14.03 22.52
C MET A 327 15.42 13.99 24.01
N GLU A 328 14.80 15.05 24.54
CA GLU A 328 14.20 15.06 25.88
C GLU A 328 12.99 14.12 25.95
N LEU A 329 12.10 14.18 24.96
CA LEU A 329 10.91 13.33 24.86
C LEU A 329 11.26 11.85 24.70
N LEU A 330 12.35 11.53 24.00
CA LEU A 330 12.87 10.15 23.91
C LEU A 330 13.14 9.55 25.29
N THR A 331 13.41 10.34 26.33
CA THR A 331 13.68 9.82 27.69
C THR A 331 12.42 9.56 28.53
N GLN A 332 11.22 9.73 27.95
CA GLN A 332 9.94 9.60 28.63
C GLN A 332 9.25 8.25 28.38
N GLN A 333 10.02 7.18 28.17
CA GLN A 333 9.47 5.84 27.94
C GLN A 333 8.77 5.31 29.19
N ASP A 334 7.60 4.67 29.01
CA ASP A 334 6.85 4.02 30.08
C ASP A 334 7.00 2.49 30.00
N GLU A 335 7.30 1.85 31.14
CA GLU A 335 7.49 0.40 31.25
C GLU A 335 6.15 -0.37 31.21
N GLY A 336 5.02 0.33 31.42
CA GLY A 336 3.67 -0.26 31.44
C GLY A 336 2.87 -0.07 30.15
N THR A 337 3.41 0.67 29.19
CA THR A 337 2.75 0.93 27.89
C THR A 337 2.85 -0.31 27.01
N ASP A 338 1.74 -0.63 26.33
CA ASP A 338 1.70 -1.74 25.38
C ASP A 338 2.64 -1.44 24.20
N GLU A 339 3.26 -2.48 23.63
CA GLU A 339 4.19 -2.32 22.51
C GLU A 339 3.52 -1.69 21.30
N ASP A 340 2.23 -2.00 21.10
CA ASP A 340 1.39 -1.48 19.99
C ASP A 340 0.84 -0.06 20.25
N GLU A 341 0.99 0.48 21.46
CA GLU A 341 0.49 1.81 21.80
C GLU A 341 1.41 2.92 21.25
N TRP A 342 0.85 3.86 20.49
CA TRP A 342 1.60 5.00 19.97
C TRP A 342 1.78 6.07 21.06
N ASP A 343 3.02 6.24 21.52
CA ASP A 343 3.37 7.17 22.60
C ASP A 343 4.28 8.33 22.13
N VAL A 344 4.53 9.27 23.03
CA VAL A 344 5.32 10.49 22.75
C VAL A 344 6.79 10.17 22.44
N ALA A 345 7.37 9.13 23.04
CA ALA A 345 8.76 8.75 22.80
C ALA A 345 8.92 8.13 21.40
N LYS A 346 8.00 7.24 20.99
CA LYS A 346 7.94 6.68 19.63
C LYS A 346 7.75 7.78 18.59
N ALA A 347 6.80 8.69 18.82
CA ALA A 347 6.58 9.84 17.94
C ALA A 347 7.83 10.72 17.82
N ALA A 348 8.54 10.96 18.93
CA ALA A 348 9.77 11.74 18.91
C ALA A 348 10.91 11.05 18.13
N GLY A 349 11.03 9.72 18.25
CA GLY A 349 12.01 8.92 17.50
C GLY A 349 11.77 8.95 15.99
N THR A 350 10.51 8.83 15.57
CA THR A 350 10.10 8.95 14.16
C THR A 350 10.36 10.36 13.63
N CYS A 351 9.93 11.40 14.37
CA CYS A 351 10.16 12.78 13.98
C CYS A 351 11.67 13.11 13.85
N LEU A 352 12.51 12.56 14.74
CA LEU A 352 13.95 12.72 14.65
C LEU A 352 14.54 12.05 13.40
N GLY A 353 14.02 10.90 12.99
CA GLY A 353 14.40 10.23 11.74
C GLY A 353 14.03 11.04 10.50
N LEU A 354 12.81 11.56 10.45
CA LEU A 354 12.35 12.45 9.38
C LEU A 354 13.20 13.74 9.33
N LEU A 355 13.52 14.32 10.49
CA LEU A 355 14.44 15.46 10.55
C LEU A 355 15.81 15.12 9.97
N ALA A 356 16.34 13.93 10.23
CA ALA A 356 17.63 13.51 9.70
C ALA A 356 17.61 13.44 8.16
N GLN A 357 16.54 12.90 7.57
CA GLN A 357 16.34 12.87 6.12
C GLN A 357 16.26 14.26 5.50
N VAL A 358 15.56 15.20 6.13
CA VAL A 358 15.39 16.57 5.61
C VAL A 358 16.66 17.41 5.71
N VAL A 359 17.33 17.38 6.86
CA VAL A 359 18.42 18.34 7.18
C VAL A 359 19.82 17.77 6.94
N GLY A 360 19.92 16.46 6.70
CA GLY A 360 21.17 15.74 6.47
C GLY A 360 22.19 15.96 7.59
N ASP A 361 23.44 16.23 7.22
CA ASP A 361 24.58 16.38 8.14
C ASP A 361 24.36 17.37 9.31
N ALA A 362 23.46 18.35 9.15
CA ALA A 362 23.21 19.35 10.18
C ALA A 362 22.71 18.74 11.50
N ILE A 363 22.03 17.59 11.46
CA ILE A 363 21.51 16.93 12.67
C ILE A 363 22.62 16.31 13.52
N VAL A 364 23.69 15.83 12.87
CA VAL A 364 24.76 15.04 13.51
C VAL A 364 25.47 15.83 14.62
N ALA A 365 25.76 17.11 14.37
CA ALA A 365 26.45 17.96 15.34
C ALA A 365 25.64 18.20 16.63
N ILE A 366 24.31 18.04 16.57
CA ILE A 366 23.40 18.26 17.69
C ILE A 366 23.15 16.96 18.46
N THR A 367 23.04 15.84 17.75
CA THR A 367 22.69 14.54 18.34
C THR A 367 23.88 13.82 18.97
N VAL A 368 25.08 13.89 18.37
CA VAL A 368 26.28 13.20 18.90
C VAL A 368 26.58 13.52 20.37
N PRO A 369 26.55 14.79 20.83
CA PRO A 369 26.76 15.11 22.24
C PRO A 369 25.74 14.46 23.18
N PHE A 370 24.48 14.35 22.76
CA PHE A 370 23.43 13.69 23.53
C PHE A 370 23.69 12.18 23.64
N ILE A 371 24.08 11.55 22.53
CA ILE A 371 24.37 10.11 22.48
C ILE A 371 25.56 9.78 23.39
N GLU A 372 26.68 10.49 23.24
CA GLU A 372 27.89 10.27 24.05
C GLU A 372 27.64 10.45 25.55
N ALA A 373 26.80 11.42 25.92
CA ALA A 373 26.48 11.69 27.32
C ALA A 373 25.59 10.61 27.97
N ASN A 374 24.76 9.91 27.19
CA ASN A 374 23.71 9.05 27.72
C ASN A 374 23.92 7.55 27.46
N ILE A 375 24.73 7.15 26.46
CA ILE A 375 24.89 5.74 26.05
C ILE A 375 25.42 4.82 27.18
N LYS A 376 26.15 5.37 28.16
CA LYS A 376 26.65 4.66 29.35
C LYS A 376 25.97 5.09 30.65
N SER A 377 24.80 5.73 30.57
CA SER A 377 24.02 6.17 31.73
C SER A 377 23.63 4.98 32.61
N PRO A 378 23.58 5.14 33.95
CA PRO A 378 23.01 4.11 34.83
C PRO A 378 21.50 3.93 34.61
N ASP A 379 20.81 4.98 34.19
CA ASP A 379 19.38 4.95 33.84
C ASP A 379 19.19 4.35 32.44
N TRP A 380 18.40 3.27 32.37
CA TRP A 380 18.16 2.54 31.13
C TRP A 380 17.39 3.38 30.11
N ARG A 381 16.49 4.27 30.55
CA ARG A 381 15.72 5.17 29.68
C ARG A 381 16.63 6.08 28.86
N ARG A 382 17.71 6.55 29.49
CA ARG A 382 18.72 7.38 28.81
C ARG A 382 19.59 6.57 27.85
N ARG A 383 19.95 5.34 28.21
CA ARG A 383 20.71 4.45 27.31
C ARG A 383 19.90 4.10 26.07
N GLU A 384 18.64 3.72 26.27
CA GLU A 384 17.69 3.44 25.18
C GLU A 384 17.50 4.68 24.30
N ALA A 385 17.21 5.85 24.88
CA ALA A 385 17.04 7.09 24.13
C ALA A 385 18.29 7.47 23.31
N ALA A 386 19.50 7.20 23.82
CA ALA A 386 20.74 7.42 23.08
C ALA A 386 20.87 6.48 21.88
N LEU A 387 20.49 5.21 22.02
CA LEU A 387 20.47 4.24 20.93
C LEU A 387 19.39 4.60 19.90
N MET A 388 18.18 4.92 20.34
CA MET A 388 17.08 5.35 19.47
C MET A 388 17.49 6.58 18.65
N CYS A 389 18.07 7.59 19.32
CA CYS A 389 18.61 8.77 18.66
C CYS A 389 19.68 8.43 17.61
N PHE A 390 20.60 7.51 17.92
CA PHE A 390 21.62 7.07 16.98
C PHE A 390 21.04 6.32 15.78
N GLY A 391 20.12 5.37 16.00
CA GLY A 391 19.45 4.63 14.93
C GLY A 391 18.57 5.50 14.03
N SER A 392 17.86 6.48 14.60
CA SER A 392 17.02 7.43 13.84
C SER A 392 17.83 8.24 12.83
N ILE A 393 19.07 8.63 13.15
CA ILE A 393 19.91 9.46 12.25
C ILE A 393 20.73 8.65 11.22
N MET A 394 20.57 7.33 11.16
CA MET A 394 21.29 6.48 10.17
C MET A 394 20.81 6.66 8.73
N ASP A 395 19.75 7.44 8.51
CA ASP A 395 19.17 7.72 7.20
C ASP A 395 19.01 9.24 7.07
N GLY A 396 19.47 9.79 5.94
CA GLY A 396 19.51 11.24 5.68
C GLY A 396 20.90 11.86 5.51
N PRO A 397 21.79 11.83 6.52
CA PRO A 397 23.14 12.41 6.40
C PRO A 397 24.00 11.76 5.31
N GLU A 398 25.07 12.43 4.87
CA GLU A 398 25.94 11.91 3.81
C GLU A 398 26.57 10.57 4.25
N SER A 399 26.50 9.57 3.37
CA SER A 399 26.99 8.20 3.60
C SER A 399 28.40 8.16 4.23
N LYS A 400 29.36 8.95 3.76
CA LYS A 400 30.73 9.00 4.33
C LYS A 400 30.78 9.47 5.78
N LEU A 401 29.91 10.41 6.15
CA LEU A 401 29.82 10.89 7.53
C LEU A 401 29.26 9.79 8.42
N LEU A 402 28.20 9.12 7.98
CA LEU A 402 27.59 7.99 8.68
C LEU A 402 28.58 6.83 8.84
N GLU A 403 29.33 6.48 7.80
CA GLU A 403 30.38 5.46 7.87
C GLU A 403 31.38 5.74 8.98
N THR A 404 31.84 6.99 9.07
CA THR A 404 32.81 7.42 10.10
C THR A 404 32.23 7.25 11.50
N LEU A 405 30.96 7.60 11.71
CA LEU A 405 30.28 7.45 12.99
C LEU A 405 30.07 5.97 13.36
N VAL A 406 29.59 5.17 12.41
CA VAL A 406 29.32 3.74 12.61
C VAL A 406 30.61 3.00 12.94
N VAL A 407 31.72 3.26 12.23
CA VAL A 407 33.02 2.63 12.53
C VAL A 407 33.47 2.89 13.98
N GLN A 408 33.15 4.05 14.54
CA GLN A 408 33.50 4.40 15.93
C GLN A 408 32.53 3.80 16.95
N ALA A 409 31.24 3.74 16.63
CA ALA A 409 30.18 3.38 17.56
C ALA A 409 29.80 1.89 17.55
N LEU A 410 30.00 1.18 16.44
CA LEU A 410 29.43 -0.17 16.22
C LEU A 410 29.80 -1.16 17.32
N ALA A 411 31.05 -1.15 17.80
CA ALA A 411 31.46 -2.03 18.90
C ALA A 411 30.63 -1.77 20.18
N THR A 412 30.34 -0.51 20.49
CA THR A 412 29.51 -0.14 21.63
C THR A 412 28.06 -0.57 21.42
N VAL A 413 27.51 -0.39 20.21
CA VAL A 413 26.13 -0.84 19.89
C VAL A 413 26.02 -2.37 20.00
N ILE A 414 27.02 -3.11 19.51
CA ILE A 414 27.08 -4.57 19.65
C ILE A 414 27.09 -4.97 21.14
N GLU A 415 27.85 -4.28 21.99
CA GLU A 415 27.86 -4.53 23.43
C GLU A 415 26.48 -4.28 24.08
N THR A 416 25.74 -3.26 23.63
CA THR A 416 24.40 -2.94 24.19
C THR A 416 23.34 -4.00 23.89
N LEU A 417 23.55 -4.88 22.90
CA LEU A 417 22.66 -6.02 22.67
C LEU A 417 22.69 -7.04 23.84
N GLN A 418 23.68 -6.93 24.73
CA GLN A 418 23.80 -7.71 25.96
C GLN A 418 23.45 -6.89 27.22
N ASP A 419 22.75 -5.75 27.09
CA ASP A 419 22.35 -4.92 28.23
C ASP A 419 21.42 -5.66 29.20
N THR A 420 21.35 -5.20 30.44
CA THR A 420 20.43 -5.71 31.46
C THR A 420 18.95 -5.39 31.19
N SER A 421 18.66 -4.29 30.49
CA SER A 421 17.31 -3.85 30.16
C SER A 421 16.89 -4.41 28.81
N THR A 422 15.73 -5.07 28.77
CA THR A 422 15.14 -5.62 27.54
C THR A 422 14.84 -4.53 26.51
N ALA A 423 14.36 -3.36 26.95
CA ALA A 423 14.12 -2.21 26.07
C ALA A 423 15.41 -1.70 25.41
N VAL A 424 16.54 -1.70 26.15
CA VAL A 424 17.84 -1.31 25.57
C VAL A 424 18.30 -2.33 24.53
N LYS A 425 18.12 -3.64 24.80
CA LYS A 425 18.46 -4.70 23.83
C LYS A 425 17.61 -4.63 22.57
N ASP A 426 16.32 -4.38 22.73
CA ASP A 426 15.37 -4.22 21.64
C ASP A 426 15.79 -3.11 20.68
N THR A 427 16.00 -1.90 21.22
CA THR A 427 16.48 -0.75 20.46
C THR A 427 17.88 -0.96 19.91
N ALA A 428 18.76 -1.69 20.60
CA ALA A 428 20.07 -2.06 20.08
C ALA A 428 19.95 -2.96 18.83
N ALA A 429 19.09 -3.98 18.86
CA ALA A 429 18.84 -4.86 17.72
C ALA A 429 18.25 -4.07 16.53
N TRP A 430 17.28 -3.19 16.79
CA TRP A 430 16.74 -2.29 15.77
C TRP A 430 17.79 -1.34 15.19
N THR A 431 18.64 -0.75 16.04
CA THR A 431 19.74 0.13 15.61
C THR A 431 20.75 -0.61 14.74
N LEU A 432 21.10 -1.86 15.08
CA LEU A 432 21.96 -2.68 14.24
C LEU A 432 21.31 -2.98 12.89
N GLY A 433 20.01 -3.24 12.85
CA GLY A 433 19.28 -3.43 11.60
C GLY A 433 19.30 -2.18 10.70
N ARG A 434 19.11 -0.98 11.28
CA ARG A 434 19.25 0.31 10.59
C ARG A 434 20.65 0.51 10.02
N ILE A 435 21.70 0.15 10.77
CA ILE A 435 23.08 0.19 10.27
C ILE A 435 23.27 -0.77 9.10
N CYS A 436 22.69 -1.97 9.17
CA CYS A 436 22.79 -2.97 8.10
C CYS A 436 22.02 -2.57 6.83
N GLU A 437 20.98 -1.74 6.95
CA GLU A 437 20.18 -1.23 5.84
C GLU A 437 20.83 -0.02 5.16
N PHE A 438 21.18 1.02 5.94
CA PHE A 438 21.60 2.31 5.37
C PHE A 438 23.12 2.52 5.32
N VAL A 439 23.88 1.82 6.16
CA VAL A 439 25.33 2.06 6.34
C VAL A 439 26.13 0.76 6.24
N TYR A 440 25.68 -0.18 5.41
CA TYR A 440 26.31 -1.49 5.24
C TYR A 440 27.78 -1.40 4.76
N ASP A 441 28.16 -0.34 4.06
CA ASP A 441 29.54 -0.11 3.60
C ASP A 441 30.53 0.11 4.75
N ALA A 442 30.07 0.60 5.90
CA ALA A 442 30.90 0.74 7.11
C ALA A 442 31.27 -0.61 7.75
N ILE A 443 30.57 -1.69 7.41
CA ILE A 443 30.76 -3.02 7.98
C ILE A 443 31.86 -3.74 7.17
N ALA A 444 33.12 -3.56 7.58
CA ALA A 444 34.22 -4.24 6.91
C ALA A 444 34.21 -5.75 7.22
N PRO A 445 34.31 -6.63 6.20
CA PRO A 445 34.27 -8.08 6.39
C PRO A 445 35.30 -8.63 7.38
N GLU A 446 36.50 -8.05 7.41
CA GLU A 446 37.64 -8.56 8.19
C GLU A 446 37.61 -8.15 9.66
N VAL A 447 36.82 -7.12 10.02
CA VAL A 447 36.87 -6.50 11.35
C VAL A 447 35.51 -6.51 12.03
N GLN A 448 34.48 -5.93 11.39
CA GLN A 448 33.17 -5.72 12.02
C GLN A 448 32.17 -6.86 11.77
N LEU A 449 32.23 -7.50 10.60
CA LEU A 449 31.18 -8.44 10.17
C LEU A 449 31.05 -9.66 11.10
N GLY A 450 32.17 -10.30 11.45
CA GLY A 450 32.17 -11.48 12.32
C GLY A 450 31.55 -11.20 13.70
N PRO A 451 32.03 -10.19 14.46
CA PRO A 451 31.43 -9.80 15.73
C PRO A 451 29.96 -9.43 15.64
N LEU A 452 29.55 -8.71 14.59
CA LEU A 452 28.16 -8.34 14.35
C LEU A 452 27.28 -9.58 14.18
N ILE A 453 27.66 -10.52 13.31
CA ILE A 453 26.93 -11.77 13.10
C ILE A 453 26.81 -12.53 14.42
N GLN A 454 27.90 -12.70 15.17
CA GLN A 454 27.86 -13.40 16.46
C GLN A 454 26.89 -12.75 17.46
N ALA A 455 26.84 -11.41 17.50
CA ALA A 455 25.91 -10.68 18.35
C ALA A 455 24.45 -10.93 17.93
N LEU A 456 24.14 -10.82 16.64
CA LEU A 456 22.80 -11.06 16.10
C LEU A 456 22.33 -12.51 16.35
N LEU A 457 23.22 -13.49 16.16
CA LEU A 457 22.92 -14.90 16.47
C LEU A 457 22.67 -15.14 17.96
N GLY A 458 23.34 -14.41 18.84
CA GLY A 458 23.03 -14.38 20.27
C GLY A 458 21.64 -13.78 20.54
N GLY A 459 21.27 -12.71 19.84
CA GLY A 459 19.96 -12.05 19.94
C GLY A 459 18.79 -12.93 19.46
N LEU A 460 19.01 -13.84 18.51
CA LEU A 460 18.03 -14.87 18.12
C LEU A 460 17.64 -15.79 19.29
N GLN A 461 18.41 -15.79 20.39
CA GLN A 461 18.09 -16.55 21.58
C GLN A 461 17.20 -15.81 22.59
N ASP A 462 16.97 -14.51 22.41
CA ASP A 462 16.31 -13.63 23.37
C ASP A 462 14.78 -13.58 23.17
N GLN A 463 14.13 -12.55 23.73
CA GLN A 463 12.70 -12.30 23.63
C GLN A 463 12.23 -12.13 22.18
N PRO A 464 10.97 -12.48 21.86
CA PRO A 464 10.45 -12.51 20.49
C PRO A 464 10.71 -11.24 19.67
N ARG A 465 10.51 -10.06 20.26
CA ARG A 465 10.74 -8.78 19.58
C ARG A 465 12.20 -8.52 19.19
N ILE A 466 13.14 -8.87 20.07
CA ILE A 466 14.58 -8.82 19.79
C ILE A 466 14.93 -9.79 18.65
N VAL A 467 14.31 -10.98 18.62
CA VAL A 467 14.47 -11.94 17.52
C VAL A 467 14.02 -11.32 16.21
N THR A 468 12.86 -10.65 16.16
CA THR A 468 12.35 -9.97 14.96
C THR A 468 13.35 -8.94 14.42
N HIS A 469 13.91 -8.07 15.27
CA HIS A 469 14.92 -7.10 14.83
C HIS A 469 16.25 -7.74 14.42
N CYS A 470 16.69 -8.81 15.10
CA CYS A 470 17.89 -9.54 14.71
C CYS A 470 17.70 -10.23 13.34
N CYS A 471 16.53 -10.82 13.09
CA CYS A 471 16.17 -11.38 11.80
C CYS A 471 16.18 -10.32 10.70
N TRP A 472 15.59 -9.14 10.96
CA TRP A 472 15.60 -8.02 10.03
C TRP A 472 17.03 -7.53 9.72
N ALA A 473 17.91 -7.42 10.71
CA ALA A 473 19.31 -7.09 10.49
C ALA A 473 20.03 -8.14 9.63
N LEU A 474 19.73 -9.43 9.83
CA LEU A 474 20.29 -10.53 9.02
C LEU A 474 19.77 -10.52 7.57
N ILE A 475 18.51 -10.13 7.34
CA ILE A 475 17.93 -9.91 6.00
C ILE A 475 18.75 -8.85 5.26
N ASN A 476 18.87 -7.65 5.85
CA ASN A 476 19.61 -6.54 5.25
C ASN A 476 21.09 -6.90 4.99
N LEU A 477 21.74 -7.59 5.92
CA LEU A 477 23.10 -8.10 5.70
C LEU A 477 23.14 -9.06 4.51
N SER A 478 22.20 -10.00 4.42
CA SER A 478 22.18 -10.98 3.33
C SER A 478 21.97 -10.34 1.96
N GLU A 479 21.16 -9.28 1.88
CA GLU A 479 20.89 -8.55 0.64
C GLU A 479 22.11 -7.71 0.24
N HIS A 480 22.70 -6.94 1.16
CA HIS A 480 23.81 -6.02 0.83
C HIS A 480 25.19 -6.66 0.79
N LYS A 481 25.39 -7.82 1.45
CA LYS A 481 26.68 -8.53 1.52
C LYS A 481 26.64 -9.92 0.88
N GLY A 482 25.50 -10.31 0.30
CA GLY A 482 25.30 -11.51 -0.50
C GLY A 482 25.67 -11.32 -1.97
N ILE A 483 25.03 -12.06 -2.87
CA ILE A 483 25.34 -12.03 -4.32
C ILE A 483 25.08 -10.66 -4.96
N LEU A 484 24.13 -9.88 -4.43
CA LEU A 484 23.79 -8.56 -4.96
C LEU A 484 24.92 -7.53 -4.75
N ALA A 485 25.88 -7.81 -3.86
CA ALA A 485 27.07 -7.00 -3.66
C ALA A 485 28.05 -7.07 -4.85
N SER A 486 27.95 -8.11 -5.67
CA SER A 486 28.84 -8.33 -6.81
C SER A 486 28.33 -7.59 -8.04
N LEU A 487 28.94 -6.44 -8.36
CA LEU A 487 28.58 -5.65 -9.53
C LEU A 487 29.05 -6.29 -10.86
N ASP A 488 30.10 -7.10 -10.82
CA ASP A 488 30.76 -7.65 -12.02
C ASP A 488 30.29 -9.07 -12.37
N ASP A 489 29.68 -9.80 -11.43
CA ASP A 489 29.22 -11.18 -11.61
C ASP A 489 27.85 -11.36 -10.95
N ILE A 490 26.86 -11.78 -11.75
CA ILE A 490 25.46 -11.97 -11.35
C ILE A 490 25.30 -13.22 -10.46
N ASP A 491 26.26 -14.16 -10.51
CA ASP A 491 26.24 -15.38 -9.69
C ASP A 491 27.66 -15.74 -9.21
N PRO A 492 28.22 -14.97 -8.25
CA PRO A 492 29.61 -15.11 -7.84
C PRO A 492 29.86 -16.46 -7.14
N PRO A 493 31.10 -17.00 -7.26
CA PRO A 493 31.44 -18.29 -6.66
C PRO A 493 31.43 -18.28 -5.13
N THR A 494 31.69 -17.12 -4.50
CA THR A 494 31.75 -16.94 -3.05
C THR A 494 31.43 -15.49 -2.68
N THR A 495 30.96 -15.24 -1.46
CA THR A 495 30.76 -13.89 -0.90
C THR A 495 31.36 -13.78 0.50
N CYS A 496 31.40 -12.57 1.06
CA CYS A 496 31.88 -12.38 2.43
C CYS A 496 30.98 -13.04 3.50
N LEU A 497 29.73 -13.40 3.13
CA LEU A 497 28.81 -14.15 3.99
C LEU A 497 28.94 -15.66 3.86
N SER A 498 29.57 -16.19 2.79
CA SER A 498 29.72 -17.64 2.59
C SER A 498 30.31 -18.38 3.81
N PRO A 499 31.35 -17.86 4.52
CA PRO A 499 31.88 -18.52 5.71
C PRO A 499 30.89 -18.63 6.89
N TYR A 500 29.86 -17.79 6.91
CA TYR A 500 28.89 -17.70 8.01
C TYR A 500 27.55 -18.37 7.67
N PHE A 501 27.29 -18.68 6.39
CA PHE A 501 26.00 -19.17 5.89
C PHE A 501 25.44 -20.34 6.73
N GLU A 502 26.23 -21.40 6.90
CA GLU A 502 25.77 -22.60 7.63
C GLU A 502 25.42 -22.29 9.09
N THR A 503 26.21 -21.43 9.73
CA THR A 503 25.99 -21.05 11.14
C THR A 503 24.73 -20.20 11.28
N ILE A 504 24.53 -19.22 10.40
CA ILE A 504 23.34 -18.36 10.40
C ILE A 504 22.09 -19.20 10.12
N ALA A 505 22.10 -20.01 9.06
CA ALA A 505 20.98 -20.87 8.70
C ALA A 505 20.58 -21.81 9.84
N THR A 506 21.56 -22.40 10.54
CA THR A 506 21.31 -23.28 11.69
C THR A 506 20.59 -22.55 12.83
N HIS A 507 21.01 -21.34 13.17
CA HIS A 507 20.38 -20.56 14.25
C HIS A 507 19.00 -20.05 13.87
N LEU A 508 18.79 -19.67 12.60
CA LEU A 508 17.47 -19.27 12.10
C LEU A 508 16.48 -20.43 12.12
N VAL A 509 16.89 -21.64 11.73
CA VAL A 509 16.06 -22.85 11.86
C VAL A 509 15.71 -23.10 13.33
N GLN A 510 16.67 -22.99 14.25
CA GLN A 510 16.42 -23.14 15.69
C GLN A 510 15.45 -22.09 16.24
N ALA A 511 15.55 -20.84 15.78
CA ALA A 511 14.61 -19.79 16.15
C ALA A 511 13.20 -20.07 15.59
N ALA A 512 13.11 -20.55 14.34
CA ALA A 512 11.86 -20.89 13.68
C ALA A 512 11.18 -22.18 14.22
N ASP A 513 11.94 -23.06 14.88
CA ASP A 513 11.43 -24.27 15.57
C ASP A 513 10.73 -23.96 16.91
N ARG A 514 10.81 -22.72 17.40
CA ARG A 514 10.15 -22.32 18.65
C ARG A 514 8.61 -22.39 18.54
N PRO A 515 7.92 -22.76 19.63
CA PRO A 515 6.47 -22.95 19.61
C PRO A 515 5.67 -21.64 19.61
N ASN A 516 6.24 -20.52 20.07
CA ASN A 516 5.58 -19.22 20.09
C ASN A 516 5.91 -18.41 18.83
N ASN A 517 4.93 -17.65 18.33
CA ASN A 517 5.12 -16.63 17.29
C ASN A 517 4.72 -15.24 17.80
N GLU A 518 4.99 -14.97 19.07
CA GLU A 518 4.83 -13.61 19.62
C GLU A 518 5.69 -12.63 18.82
N SER A 519 5.20 -11.40 18.63
CA SER A 519 5.85 -10.34 17.85
C SER A 519 6.32 -10.77 16.44
N ASN A 520 5.67 -11.78 15.83
CA ASN A 520 6.03 -12.40 14.56
C ASN A 520 7.44 -13.02 14.49
N SER A 521 8.06 -13.32 15.65
CA SER A 521 9.45 -13.79 15.75
C SER A 521 9.78 -15.04 14.91
N ARG A 522 8.85 -16.00 14.83
CA ARG A 522 9.01 -17.22 14.01
C ARG A 522 8.88 -16.90 12.53
N THR A 523 7.90 -16.08 12.16
CA THR A 523 7.73 -15.58 10.78
C THR A 523 8.99 -14.87 10.31
N SER A 524 9.51 -13.92 11.08
CA SER A 524 10.74 -13.19 10.75
C SER A 524 11.97 -14.09 10.65
N ALA A 525 12.05 -15.17 11.45
CA ALA A 525 13.13 -16.15 11.33
C ALA A 525 13.08 -16.92 9.99
N TYR A 526 11.89 -17.27 9.51
CA TYR A 526 11.71 -17.90 8.20
C TYR A 526 11.98 -16.93 7.05
N GLU A 527 11.55 -15.67 7.15
CA GLU A 527 11.86 -14.62 6.17
C GLU A 527 13.38 -14.37 6.08
N ALA A 528 14.08 -14.30 7.21
CA ALA A 528 15.53 -14.18 7.25
C ALA A 528 16.23 -15.41 6.64
N LEU A 529 15.68 -16.61 6.85
CA LEU A 529 16.19 -17.83 6.24
C LEU A 529 15.97 -17.82 4.72
N ALA A 530 14.81 -17.37 4.26
CA ALA A 530 14.49 -17.23 2.84
C ALA A 530 15.41 -16.21 2.16
N SER A 531 15.60 -15.02 2.75
CA SER A 531 16.50 -13.98 2.20
C SER A 531 17.96 -14.44 2.19
N LEU A 532 18.44 -15.10 3.26
CA LEU A 532 19.77 -15.69 3.30
C LEU A 532 20.01 -16.69 2.17
N ILE A 533 19.03 -17.56 1.88
CA ILE A 533 19.11 -18.53 0.80
C ILE A 533 19.06 -17.85 -0.57
N ALA A 534 18.13 -16.91 -0.76
CA ALA A 534 17.97 -16.19 -2.03
C ALA A 534 19.26 -15.46 -2.45
N ASN A 535 20.02 -14.96 -1.46
CA ASN A 535 21.20 -14.14 -1.69
C ASN A 535 22.55 -14.87 -1.47
N CYS A 536 22.56 -16.21 -1.37
CA CYS A 536 23.79 -16.97 -1.13
C CYS A 536 24.62 -17.20 -2.41
N ALA A 537 25.95 -17.36 -2.29
CA ALA A 537 26.84 -17.65 -3.43
C ALA A 537 26.81 -19.14 -3.86
N GLN A 538 27.47 -19.47 -4.97
CA GLN A 538 27.49 -20.83 -5.51
C GLN A 538 28.06 -21.87 -4.52
N ASP A 539 29.06 -21.51 -3.72
CA ASP A 539 29.66 -22.37 -2.70
C ASP A 539 28.69 -22.75 -1.56
N CYS A 540 27.61 -21.99 -1.37
CA CYS A 540 26.58 -22.22 -0.35
C CYS A 540 25.38 -23.06 -0.84
N LEU A 541 25.28 -23.36 -2.15
CA LEU A 541 24.13 -24.05 -2.72
C LEU A 541 23.85 -25.43 -2.11
N GLN A 542 24.91 -26.16 -1.72
CA GLN A 542 24.75 -27.45 -1.05
C GLN A 542 24.12 -27.29 0.34
N HIS A 543 24.48 -26.23 1.07
CA HIS A 543 23.87 -25.93 2.36
C HIS A 543 22.41 -25.48 2.19
N ALA A 544 22.11 -24.65 1.19
CA ALA A 544 20.73 -24.29 0.84
C ALA A 544 19.87 -25.52 0.49
N SER A 545 20.44 -26.50 -0.23
CA SER A 545 19.78 -27.77 -0.53
C SER A 545 19.47 -28.57 0.74
N ASN A 546 20.38 -28.61 1.72
CA ASN A 546 20.15 -29.26 3.00
C ASN A 546 18.99 -28.59 3.78
N VAL A 547 18.93 -27.25 3.76
CA VAL A 547 17.81 -26.52 4.37
C VAL A 547 16.50 -26.83 3.67
N LEU A 548 16.47 -26.87 2.33
CA LEU A 548 15.28 -27.25 1.57
C LEU A 548 14.76 -28.64 1.96
N VAL A 549 15.65 -29.62 2.12
CA VAL A 549 15.26 -30.98 2.57
C VAL A 549 14.63 -30.95 3.96
N HIS A 550 15.19 -30.16 4.90
CA HIS A 550 14.64 -30.00 6.23
C HIS A 550 13.25 -29.33 6.22
N VAL A 551 13.07 -28.30 5.41
CA VAL A 551 11.79 -27.60 5.23
C VAL A 551 10.74 -28.54 4.62
N ILE A 552 11.11 -29.39 3.66
CA ILE A 552 10.23 -30.44 3.11
C ILE A 552 9.84 -31.46 4.19
N GLU A 553 10.77 -31.87 5.06
CA GLU A 553 10.46 -32.77 6.18
C GLU A 553 9.44 -32.16 7.15
N ARG A 554 9.62 -30.89 7.50
CA ARG A 554 8.70 -30.17 8.38
C ARG A 554 7.32 -29.99 7.74
N GLN A 555 7.29 -29.70 6.44
CA GLN A 555 6.07 -29.61 5.64
C GLN A 555 5.26 -30.92 5.66
N GLU A 556 5.93 -32.06 5.46
CA GLU A 556 5.30 -33.37 5.50
C GLU A 556 4.67 -33.67 6.86
N GLN A 557 5.36 -33.29 7.95
CA GLN A 557 4.83 -33.43 9.31
C GLN A 557 3.56 -32.58 9.51
N LEU A 558 3.57 -31.31 9.08
CA LEU A 558 2.40 -30.44 9.18
C LEU A 558 1.23 -30.92 8.32
N ASN A 559 1.50 -31.46 7.12
CA ASN A 559 0.48 -32.08 6.28
C ASN A 559 -0.17 -33.30 6.98
N ALA A 560 0.62 -34.11 7.70
CA ALA A 560 0.10 -35.26 8.43
C ALA A 560 -0.75 -34.87 9.67
N MET A 561 -0.58 -33.65 10.19
CA MET A 561 -1.27 -33.16 11.39
C MET A 561 -2.65 -32.55 11.12
N VAL A 562 -3.05 -32.32 9.86
CA VAL A 562 -4.30 -31.63 9.50
C VAL A 562 -5.55 -32.25 10.16
N ALA A 563 -5.60 -33.58 10.23
CA ALA A 563 -6.72 -34.30 10.86
C ALA A 563 -6.82 -34.11 12.38
N GLN A 564 -5.77 -33.58 13.02
CA GLN A 564 -5.65 -33.39 14.46
C GLN A 564 -5.91 -31.94 14.90
N LEU A 565 -6.08 -30.99 13.97
CA LEU A 565 -6.31 -29.58 14.29
C LEU A 565 -7.67 -29.38 14.97
N VAL A 566 -7.69 -28.80 16.17
CA VAL A 566 -8.92 -28.55 16.94
C VAL A 566 -9.11 -27.04 17.13
N GLY A 567 -10.22 -26.51 16.62
CA GLY A 567 -10.55 -25.09 16.77
C GLY A 567 -9.94 -24.18 15.71
N LEU A 568 -10.08 -22.88 15.91
CA LEU A 568 -9.64 -21.85 14.97
C LEU A 568 -8.14 -21.53 15.15
N ASP A 569 -7.68 -21.43 16.39
CA ASP A 569 -6.29 -21.06 16.71
C ASP A 569 -5.28 -22.08 16.17
N ASP A 570 -5.55 -23.38 16.33
CA ASP A 570 -4.74 -24.47 15.75
C ASP A 570 -4.64 -24.35 14.22
N ARG A 571 -5.76 -23.99 13.57
CA ARG A 571 -5.80 -23.83 12.10
C ARG A 571 -5.06 -22.59 11.64
N ASN A 572 -5.16 -21.48 12.37
CA ASN A 572 -4.45 -20.26 12.05
C ASN A 572 -2.93 -20.46 12.21
N ASN A 573 -2.50 -21.09 13.32
CA ASN A 573 -1.10 -21.43 13.54
C ASN A 573 -0.56 -22.42 12.50
N TRP A 574 -1.37 -23.41 12.09
CA TRP A 574 -1.02 -24.30 10.98
C TRP A 574 -0.87 -23.52 9.67
N ALA A 575 -1.83 -22.65 9.33
CA ALA A 575 -1.82 -21.88 8.09
C ALA A 575 -0.60 -20.94 8.00
N GLU A 576 -0.30 -20.24 9.09
CA GLU A 576 0.88 -19.38 9.20
C GLU A 576 2.19 -20.17 8.99
N LEU A 577 2.34 -21.32 9.65
CA LEU A 577 3.52 -22.18 9.46
C LEU A 577 3.65 -22.67 8.02
N GLN A 578 2.54 -23.00 7.37
CA GLN A 578 2.52 -23.43 5.98
C GLN A 578 3.00 -22.33 5.02
N SER A 579 2.47 -21.12 5.21
CA SER A 579 2.90 -19.93 4.46
C SER A 579 4.40 -19.67 4.61
N ASN A 580 4.89 -19.69 5.85
CA ASN A 580 6.32 -19.51 6.16
C ASN A 580 7.22 -20.57 5.50
N LEU A 581 6.82 -21.85 5.50
CA LEU A 581 7.58 -22.92 4.83
C LEU A 581 7.57 -22.74 3.31
N CYS A 582 6.43 -22.36 2.72
CA CYS A 582 6.33 -22.06 1.29
C CYS A 582 7.30 -20.93 0.89
N SER A 583 7.42 -19.86 1.69
CA SER A 583 8.37 -18.77 1.45
C SER A 583 9.82 -19.27 1.33
N VAL A 584 10.27 -20.11 2.27
CA VAL A 584 11.61 -20.70 2.23
C VAL A 584 11.78 -21.66 1.05
N MET A 585 10.75 -22.47 0.72
CA MET A 585 10.77 -23.34 -0.46
C MET A 585 10.91 -22.54 -1.75
N ILE A 586 10.17 -21.45 -1.90
CA ILE A 586 10.24 -20.55 -3.07
C ILE A 586 11.65 -19.99 -3.22
N ALA A 587 12.23 -19.44 -2.14
CA ALA A 587 13.58 -18.90 -2.15
C ALA A 587 14.62 -19.96 -2.52
N ALA A 588 14.55 -21.15 -1.91
CA ALA A 588 15.48 -22.24 -2.16
C ALA A 588 15.37 -22.80 -3.58
N VAL A 589 14.15 -23.04 -4.09
CA VAL A 589 13.93 -23.54 -5.45
C VAL A 589 14.40 -22.53 -6.48
N ARG A 590 14.10 -21.24 -6.30
CA ARG A 590 14.56 -20.16 -7.19
C ARG A 590 16.09 -20.08 -7.22
N ARG A 591 16.75 -20.24 -6.07
CA ARG A 591 18.21 -20.15 -5.99
C ARG A 591 18.92 -21.39 -6.54
N ILE A 592 18.42 -22.60 -6.26
CA ILE A 592 19.03 -23.88 -6.66
C ILE A 592 18.69 -24.23 -8.12
N GLN A 593 17.55 -23.77 -8.64
CA GLN A 593 17.06 -24.03 -9.99
C GLN A 593 17.04 -25.53 -10.33
N GLY A 594 17.51 -25.94 -11.52
CA GLY A 594 17.52 -27.34 -11.97
C GLY A 594 18.26 -28.31 -11.03
N GLY A 595 19.07 -27.81 -10.09
CA GLY A 595 19.69 -28.61 -9.02
C GLY A 595 18.68 -29.26 -8.07
N ILE A 596 17.42 -28.83 -8.04
CA ILE A 596 16.36 -29.43 -7.19
C ILE A 596 15.84 -30.78 -7.72
N ALA A 597 16.25 -31.22 -8.91
CA ALA A 597 15.76 -32.45 -9.52
C ALA A 597 15.78 -33.70 -8.59
N PRO A 598 16.77 -33.92 -7.71
CA PRO A 598 16.78 -35.06 -6.78
C PRO A 598 15.67 -35.03 -5.71
N VAL A 599 15.14 -33.85 -5.38
CA VAL A 599 14.12 -33.65 -4.34
C VAL A 599 12.75 -33.25 -4.91
N ALA A 600 12.68 -32.98 -6.22
CA ALA A 600 11.49 -32.47 -6.90
C ALA A 600 10.25 -33.36 -6.73
N ASP A 601 10.39 -34.68 -6.79
CA ASP A 601 9.25 -35.61 -6.61
C ASP A 601 8.64 -35.49 -5.21
N ARG A 602 9.50 -35.39 -4.19
CA ARG A 602 9.09 -35.24 -2.79
C ARG A 602 8.44 -33.88 -2.55
N LEU A 603 9.05 -32.82 -3.08
CA LEU A 603 8.53 -31.46 -3.00
C LEU A 603 7.13 -31.34 -3.63
N MET A 604 6.96 -31.82 -4.87
CA MET A 604 5.66 -31.76 -5.56
C MET A 604 4.59 -32.59 -4.87
N ALA A 605 4.92 -33.77 -4.34
CA ALA A 605 3.98 -34.56 -3.56
C ALA A 605 3.50 -33.81 -2.30
N GLY A 606 4.42 -33.13 -1.61
CA GLY A 606 4.12 -32.28 -0.45
C GLY A 606 3.23 -31.09 -0.78
N LEU A 607 3.55 -30.35 -1.85
CA LEU A 607 2.79 -29.18 -2.30
C LEU A 607 1.38 -29.56 -2.79
N LEU A 608 1.22 -30.65 -3.54
CA LEU A 608 -0.09 -31.12 -3.97
C LEU A 608 -0.96 -31.56 -2.79
N THR A 609 -0.35 -32.18 -1.77
CA THR A 609 -1.05 -32.53 -0.53
C THR A 609 -1.47 -31.28 0.25
N LEU A 610 -0.61 -30.25 0.27
CA LEU A 610 -0.92 -28.97 0.91
C LEU A 610 -2.11 -28.29 0.23
N ILE A 611 -2.12 -28.21 -1.10
CA ILE A 611 -3.21 -27.64 -1.90
C ILE A 611 -4.54 -28.35 -1.56
N GLN A 612 -4.55 -29.68 -1.54
CA GLN A 612 -5.73 -30.47 -1.20
C GLN A 612 -6.27 -30.16 0.21
N ASN A 613 -5.37 -29.95 1.17
CA ASN A 613 -5.73 -29.66 2.56
C ASN A 613 -6.15 -28.20 2.79
N SER A 614 -5.81 -27.29 1.87
CA SER A 614 -5.94 -25.83 2.04
C SER A 614 -7.13 -25.22 1.32
N ALA A 615 -8.05 -26.00 0.77
CA ALA A 615 -9.20 -25.50 0.00
C ALA A 615 -10.11 -24.49 0.75
N LYS A 616 -9.96 -24.35 2.08
CA LYS A 616 -10.69 -23.38 2.91
C LYS A 616 -9.78 -22.31 3.55
N GLN A 617 -8.52 -22.25 3.14
CA GLN A 617 -7.50 -21.35 3.65
C GLN A 617 -6.84 -20.65 2.45
N PRO A 618 -7.42 -19.52 1.96
CA PRO A 618 -7.00 -18.87 0.72
C PRO A 618 -5.51 -18.52 0.69
N THR A 619 -4.97 -17.94 1.76
CA THR A 619 -3.56 -17.52 1.85
C THR A 619 -2.58 -18.66 1.65
N VAL A 620 -2.80 -19.80 2.32
CA VAL A 620 -1.95 -20.99 2.18
C VAL A 620 -2.04 -21.58 0.78
N LEU A 621 -3.23 -21.53 0.18
CA LEU A 621 -3.47 -22.02 -1.17
C LEU A 621 -2.72 -21.17 -2.21
N GLU A 622 -2.72 -19.84 -2.04
CA GLU A 622 -1.95 -18.90 -2.84
C GLU A 622 -0.45 -19.17 -2.76
N ASP A 623 0.10 -19.26 -1.55
CA ASP A 623 1.53 -19.56 -1.33
C ASP A 623 1.95 -20.89 -1.94
N ALA A 624 1.10 -21.92 -1.81
CA ALA A 624 1.36 -23.23 -2.41
C ALA A 624 1.37 -23.15 -3.95
N PHE A 625 0.49 -22.35 -4.56
CA PHE A 625 0.47 -22.13 -6.00
C PHE A 625 1.71 -21.35 -6.49
N ILE A 626 2.18 -20.36 -5.74
CA ILE A 626 3.42 -19.63 -6.03
C ILE A 626 4.63 -20.58 -5.93
N ALA A 627 4.66 -21.45 -4.92
CA ALA A 627 5.68 -22.48 -4.79
C ALA A 627 5.69 -23.44 -5.99
N VAL A 628 4.52 -23.90 -6.46
CA VAL A 628 4.42 -24.71 -7.68
C VAL A 628 4.88 -23.94 -8.92
N GLY A 629 4.49 -22.68 -9.09
CA GLY A 629 4.98 -21.79 -10.16
C GLY A 629 6.51 -21.70 -10.18
N THR A 630 7.11 -21.55 -9.01
CA THR A 630 8.57 -21.51 -8.86
C THR A 630 9.23 -22.84 -9.24
N VAL A 631 8.59 -23.99 -8.92
CA VAL A 631 9.05 -25.32 -9.34
C VAL A 631 8.90 -25.53 -10.86
N ILE A 632 7.84 -25.00 -11.48
CA ILE A 632 7.65 -25.03 -12.94
C ILE A 632 8.86 -24.39 -13.62
N VAL A 633 9.20 -23.17 -13.22
CA VAL A 633 10.32 -22.41 -13.80
C VAL A 633 11.66 -23.10 -13.53
N ALA A 634 11.88 -23.65 -12.33
CA ALA A 634 13.14 -24.28 -11.97
C ALA A 634 13.43 -25.61 -12.69
N LEU A 635 12.38 -26.39 -12.99
CA LEU A 635 12.52 -27.68 -13.68
C LEU A 635 12.39 -27.58 -15.20
N ASP A 636 11.91 -26.45 -15.71
CA ASP A 636 11.70 -26.21 -17.13
C ASP A 636 10.85 -27.35 -17.76
N ALA A 637 11.26 -27.89 -18.90
CA ALA A 637 10.59 -29.02 -19.55
C ALA A 637 10.44 -30.28 -18.66
N ALA A 638 11.28 -30.45 -17.62
CA ALA A 638 11.19 -31.62 -16.73
C ALA A 638 9.95 -31.59 -15.80
N PHE A 639 9.25 -30.45 -15.70
CA PHE A 639 8.00 -30.34 -14.94
C PHE A 639 6.84 -31.14 -15.55
N GLU A 640 6.90 -31.45 -16.85
CA GLU A 640 5.79 -32.07 -17.60
C GLU A 640 5.19 -33.32 -16.90
N LYS A 641 6.01 -34.11 -16.20
CA LYS A 641 5.56 -35.31 -15.47
C LYS A 641 4.59 -35.03 -14.31
N TYR A 642 4.59 -33.82 -13.74
CA TYR A 642 3.69 -33.44 -12.64
C TYR A 642 2.43 -32.74 -13.11
N LEU A 643 2.43 -32.23 -14.34
CA LEU A 643 1.38 -31.35 -14.84
C LEU A 643 0.01 -32.05 -14.87
N GLU A 644 -0.04 -33.34 -15.19
CA GLU A 644 -1.30 -34.09 -15.17
C GLU A 644 -1.93 -34.15 -13.76
N ALA A 645 -1.12 -34.24 -12.72
CA ALA A 645 -1.59 -34.25 -11.33
C ALA A 645 -1.95 -32.85 -10.81
N PHE A 646 -1.28 -31.81 -11.31
CA PHE A 646 -1.51 -30.42 -10.90
C PHE A 646 -2.69 -29.75 -11.65
N LEU A 647 -2.94 -30.15 -12.89
CA LEU A 647 -3.92 -29.52 -13.79
C LEU A 647 -5.33 -29.35 -13.18
N PRO A 648 -5.91 -30.33 -12.43
CA PRO A 648 -7.22 -30.14 -11.82
C PRO A 648 -7.26 -28.97 -10.83
N PHE A 649 -6.21 -28.81 -10.02
CA PHE A 649 -6.11 -27.71 -9.06
C PHE A 649 -5.94 -26.37 -9.78
N LEU A 650 -5.13 -26.33 -10.84
CA LEU A 650 -4.96 -25.13 -11.65
C LEU A 650 -6.29 -24.67 -12.28
N VAL A 651 -7.07 -25.61 -12.80
CA VAL A 651 -8.40 -25.33 -13.38
C VAL A 651 -9.39 -24.81 -12.32
N GLU A 652 -9.35 -25.36 -11.10
CA GLU A 652 -10.15 -24.87 -9.98
C GLU A 652 -9.73 -23.45 -9.57
N GLY A 653 -8.43 -23.19 -9.46
CA GLY A 653 -7.88 -21.87 -9.13
C GLY A 653 -8.24 -20.78 -10.13
N LEU A 654 -8.21 -21.09 -11.44
CA LEU A 654 -8.66 -20.16 -12.48
C LEU A 654 -10.14 -19.77 -12.33
N ARG A 655 -10.99 -20.74 -11.97
CA ARG A 655 -12.45 -20.55 -11.83
C ARG A 655 -12.89 -19.94 -10.50
N HIS A 656 -11.97 -19.74 -9.56
CA HIS A 656 -12.29 -19.27 -8.21
C HIS A 656 -12.38 -17.74 -8.13
N HIS A 657 -13.42 -17.15 -8.75
CA HIS A 657 -13.55 -15.69 -8.90
C HIS A 657 -13.71 -14.91 -7.57
N GLU A 658 -14.10 -15.58 -6.48
CA GLU A 658 -14.22 -14.96 -5.15
C GLU A 658 -12.84 -14.59 -4.57
N GLU A 659 -11.81 -15.39 -4.84
CA GLU A 659 -10.42 -15.13 -4.42
C GLU A 659 -9.58 -14.75 -5.64
N TYR A 660 -9.66 -13.48 -6.01
CA TYR A 660 -9.04 -12.97 -7.24
C TYR A 660 -7.50 -13.07 -7.24
N GLN A 661 -6.86 -13.08 -6.06
CA GLN A 661 -5.42 -13.26 -5.93
C GLN A 661 -5.00 -14.67 -6.38
N LEU A 662 -5.67 -15.72 -5.89
CA LEU A 662 -5.45 -17.10 -6.36
C LEU A 662 -5.70 -17.24 -7.87
N CYS A 663 -6.76 -16.61 -8.39
CA CYS A 663 -7.03 -16.60 -9.83
C CYS A 663 -5.87 -15.97 -10.61
N THR A 664 -5.34 -14.83 -10.14
CA THR A 664 -4.18 -14.14 -10.72
C THR A 664 -2.92 -15.01 -10.73
N ILE A 665 -2.61 -15.66 -9.60
CA ILE A 665 -1.48 -16.59 -9.50
C ILE A 665 -1.68 -17.78 -10.45
N SER A 666 -2.90 -18.30 -10.55
CA SER A 666 -3.23 -19.40 -11.46
C SER A 666 -3.02 -19.01 -12.92
N VAL A 667 -3.39 -17.80 -13.32
CA VAL A 667 -3.09 -17.27 -14.66
C VAL A 667 -1.58 -17.16 -14.88
N GLY A 668 -0.82 -16.67 -13.88
CA GLY A 668 0.64 -16.63 -13.92
C GLY A 668 1.26 -18.02 -14.12
N ASN A 669 0.76 -19.03 -13.40
CA ASN A 669 1.19 -20.42 -13.55
C ASN A 669 0.92 -20.98 -14.96
N VAL A 670 -0.18 -20.57 -15.62
CA VAL A 670 -0.41 -20.93 -17.04
C VAL A 670 0.70 -20.33 -17.92
N GLY A 671 1.07 -19.08 -17.70
CA GLY A 671 2.20 -18.43 -18.37
C GLY A 671 3.52 -19.15 -18.13
N ASP A 672 3.82 -19.52 -16.88
CA ASP A 672 5.02 -20.28 -16.50
C ASP A 672 5.09 -21.65 -17.18
N ILE A 673 3.95 -22.37 -17.24
CA ILE A 673 3.85 -23.64 -17.95
C ILE A 673 4.14 -23.45 -19.44
N CYS A 674 3.58 -22.41 -20.06
CA CYS A 674 3.81 -22.10 -21.48
C CYS A 674 5.29 -21.81 -21.75
N ARG A 675 5.92 -20.95 -20.93
CA ARG A 675 7.33 -20.57 -21.07
C ARG A 675 8.28 -21.75 -20.86
N SER A 676 7.98 -22.61 -19.89
CA SER A 676 8.84 -23.74 -19.49
C SER A 676 8.71 -24.98 -20.39
N LEU A 677 7.47 -25.32 -20.82
CA LEU A 677 7.26 -26.50 -21.67
C LEU A 677 7.37 -26.18 -23.16
N GLY A 678 7.25 -24.91 -23.56
CA GLY A 678 7.22 -24.48 -24.96
C GLY A 678 6.19 -25.28 -25.76
N GLY A 679 6.61 -25.88 -26.88
CA GLY A 679 5.72 -26.67 -27.74
C GLY A 679 5.07 -27.90 -27.08
N ALA A 680 5.62 -28.42 -25.97
CA ALA A 680 5.00 -29.52 -25.23
C ALA A 680 3.71 -29.11 -24.48
N SER A 681 3.50 -27.80 -24.27
CA SER A 681 2.30 -27.26 -23.63
C SER A 681 1.02 -27.44 -24.46
N VAL A 682 1.14 -27.63 -25.78
CA VAL A 682 0.02 -27.67 -26.75
C VAL A 682 -1.12 -28.61 -26.32
N LYS A 683 -0.81 -29.76 -25.72
CA LYS A 683 -1.82 -30.74 -25.27
C LYS A 683 -2.73 -30.26 -24.13
N TYR A 684 -2.35 -29.18 -23.44
CA TYR A 684 -3.08 -28.63 -22.29
C TYR A 684 -3.78 -27.30 -22.60
N ILE A 685 -3.28 -26.55 -23.60
CA ILE A 685 -3.74 -25.18 -23.90
C ILE A 685 -5.21 -25.13 -24.26
N GLU A 686 -5.74 -26.11 -25.00
CA GLU A 686 -7.15 -26.09 -25.41
C GLU A 686 -8.10 -25.95 -24.20
N THR A 687 -7.82 -26.64 -23.09
CA THR A 687 -8.63 -26.53 -21.88
C THR A 687 -8.38 -25.20 -21.17
N LEU A 688 -7.12 -24.80 -21.01
CA LEU A 688 -6.75 -23.60 -20.24
C LEU A 688 -7.23 -22.31 -20.92
N ILE A 689 -7.06 -22.18 -22.24
CA ILE A 689 -7.42 -20.97 -22.96
C ILE A 689 -8.94 -20.76 -23.03
N VAL A 690 -9.73 -21.84 -23.04
CA VAL A 690 -11.20 -21.75 -22.97
C VAL A 690 -11.63 -21.17 -21.63
N ILE A 691 -11.03 -21.61 -20.52
CA ILE A 691 -11.31 -21.08 -19.18
C ILE A 691 -10.95 -19.60 -19.11
N LEU A 692 -9.79 -19.20 -19.63
CA LEU A 692 -9.38 -17.79 -19.67
C LEU A 692 -10.39 -16.90 -20.44
N PHE A 693 -10.98 -17.41 -21.52
CA PHE A 693 -12.05 -16.70 -22.22
C PHE A 693 -13.36 -16.66 -21.42
N GLU A 694 -13.71 -17.74 -20.71
CA GLU A 694 -14.87 -17.78 -19.80
C GLU A 694 -14.73 -16.73 -18.68
N ASP A 695 -13.55 -16.64 -18.08
CA ASP A 695 -13.25 -15.72 -16.97
C ASP A 695 -13.41 -14.26 -17.41
N LEU A 696 -12.92 -13.89 -18.59
CA LEU A 696 -13.08 -12.53 -19.14
C LEU A 696 -14.53 -12.13 -19.41
N GLN A 697 -15.43 -13.11 -19.60
CA GLN A 697 -16.87 -12.88 -19.79
C GLN A 697 -17.63 -12.82 -18.46
N SER A 698 -17.00 -13.19 -17.34
CA SER A 698 -17.62 -13.23 -16.03
C SER A 698 -17.85 -11.81 -15.47
N PRO A 699 -19.09 -11.46 -15.06
CA PRO A 699 -19.37 -10.16 -14.45
C PRO A 699 -18.90 -10.07 -12.99
N VAL A 700 -18.49 -11.19 -12.38
CA VAL A 700 -17.99 -11.26 -11.00
C VAL A 700 -16.46 -11.29 -10.92
N LEU A 701 -15.75 -11.42 -12.04
CA LEU A 701 -14.30 -11.38 -12.05
C LEU A 701 -13.79 -9.99 -11.65
N ASN A 702 -12.87 -9.94 -10.69
CA ASN A 702 -12.21 -8.70 -10.31
C ASN A 702 -11.45 -8.10 -11.52
N ARG A 703 -11.55 -6.79 -11.69
CA ARG A 703 -10.91 -6.05 -12.79
C ARG A 703 -9.41 -6.32 -12.89
N THR A 704 -8.72 -6.45 -11.76
CA THR A 704 -7.26 -6.62 -11.68
C THR A 704 -6.76 -7.92 -12.31
N VAL A 705 -7.61 -8.95 -12.45
CA VAL A 705 -7.22 -10.23 -13.08
C VAL A 705 -7.12 -10.09 -14.61
N LYS A 706 -7.90 -9.18 -15.22
CA LYS A 706 -7.98 -9.05 -16.69
C LYS A 706 -6.62 -8.75 -17.33
N PRO A 707 -5.82 -7.75 -16.86
CA PRO A 707 -4.47 -7.52 -17.37
C PRO A 707 -3.62 -8.80 -17.47
N HIS A 708 -3.62 -9.63 -16.42
CA HIS A 708 -2.86 -10.87 -16.36
C HIS A 708 -3.34 -11.91 -17.37
N ILE A 709 -4.65 -12.07 -17.55
CA ILE A 709 -5.21 -12.97 -18.58
C ILE A 709 -4.76 -12.53 -19.97
N LEU A 710 -4.79 -11.22 -20.25
CA LEU A 710 -4.37 -10.69 -21.54
C LEU A 710 -2.89 -10.97 -21.80
N SER A 711 -2.02 -10.68 -20.82
CA SER A 711 -0.58 -10.98 -20.92
C SER A 711 -0.34 -12.49 -21.15
N CYS A 712 -1.07 -13.35 -20.43
CA CYS A 712 -0.99 -14.80 -20.57
C CYS A 712 -1.33 -15.30 -21.99
N PHE A 713 -2.22 -14.64 -22.74
CA PHE A 713 -2.44 -14.98 -24.15
C PHE A 713 -1.17 -14.78 -25.00
N GLY A 714 -0.36 -13.78 -24.66
CA GLY A 714 0.96 -13.56 -25.26
C GLY A 714 1.91 -14.73 -24.99
N ASP A 715 2.01 -15.18 -23.74
CA ASP A 715 2.83 -16.34 -23.36
C ASP A 715 2.39 -17.62 -24.07
N ILE A 716 1.08 -17.88 -24.13
CA ILE A 716 0.52 -19.02 -24.86
C ILE A 716 0.91 -18.95 -26.34
N ALA A 717 0.72 -17.79 -26.97
CA ALA A 717 1.03 -17.61 -28.39
C ALA A 717 2.53 -17.79 -28.69
N MET A 718 3.42 -17.32 -27.81
CA MET A 718 4.86 -17.55 -27.93
C MET A 718 5.21 -19.03 -27.81
N ALA A 719 4.60 -19.74 -26.87
CA ALA A 719 4.92 -21.14 -26.59
C ALA A 719 4.47 -22.09 -27.72
N ILE A 720 3.27 -21.88 -28.28
CA ILE A 720 2.69 -22.80 -29.27
C ILE A 720 2.81 -22.33 -30.72
N GLY A 721 3.23 -21.08 -30.94
CA GLY A 721 3.49 -20.49 -32.25
C GLY A 721 2.33 -20.65 -33.22
N ALA A 722 2.55 -21.36 -34.33
CA ALA A 722 1.55 -21.56 -35.38
C ALA A 722 0.29 -22.31 -34.93
N ALA A 723 0.33 -23.05 -33.81
CA ALA A 723 -0.83 -23.72 -33.24
C ALA A 723 -1.81 -22.75 -32.54
N PHE A 724 -1.44 -21.47 -32.40
CA PHE A 724 -2.31 -20.43 -31.86
C PHE A 724 -3.37 -19.90 -32.84
N GLU A 725 -3.26 -20.25 -34.13
CA GLU A 725 -4.18 -19.82 -35.19
C GLU A 725 -5.68 -19.96 -34.85
N PRO A 726 -6.17 -21.07 -34.24
CA PRO A 726 -7.59 -21.21 -33.89
C PRO A 726 -8.11 -20.18 -32.88
N TYR A 727 -7.22 -19.63 -32.04
CA TYR A 727 -7.55 -18.72 -30.95
C TYR A 727 -7.28 -17.25 -31.29
N LEU A 728 -6.51 -16.99 -32.35
CA LEU A 728 -6.08 -15.65 -32.74
C LEU A 728 -7.26 -14.70 -32.93
N GLY A 729 -8.28 -15.10 -33.69
CA GLY A 729 -9.44 -14.22 -33.97
C GLY A 729 -10.17 -13.75 -32.72
N THR A 730 -10.47 -14.66 -31.80
CA THR A 730 -11.13 -14.35 -30.53
C THR A 730 -10.24 -13.49 -29.64
N THR A 731 -8.95 -13.83 -29.53
CA THR A 731 -7.97 -13.08 -28.73
C THR A 731 -7.87 -11.63 -29.20
N MET A 732 -7.77 -11.40 -30.51
CA MET A 732 -7.65 -10.05 -31.06
C MET A 732 -8.92 -9.21 -30.85
N ALA A 733 -10.11 -9.82 -30.89
CA ALA A 733 -11.36 -9.14 -30.56
C ALA A 733 -11.40 -8.69 -29.09
N VAL A 734 -10.95 -9.56 -28.17
CA VAL A 734 -10.82 -9.25 -26.74
C VAL A 734 -9.85 -8.09 -26.50
N LEU A 735 -8.65 -8.14 -27.08
CA LEU A 735 -7.64 -7.08 -26.93
C LEU A 735 -8.16 -5.73 -27.45
N GLN A 736 -8.87 -5.75 -28.59
CA GLN A 736 -9.47 -4.54 -29.14
C GLN A 736 -10.55 -3.97 -28.21
N GLN A 737 -11.42 -4.81 -27.63
CA GLN A 737 -12.42 -4.35 -26.68
C GLN A 737 -11.78 -3.79 -25.41
N ALA A 738 -10.75 -4.45 -24.87
CA ALA A 738 -10.03 -3.99 -23.69
C ALA A 738 -9.33 -2.64 -23.92
N SER A 739 -8.79 -2.40 -25.12
CA SER A 739 -8.13 -1.14 -25.49
C SER A 739 -9.05 0.10 -25.49
N MET A 740 -10.37 -0.10 -25.49
CA MET A 740 -11.35 0.99 -25.46
C MET A 740 -11.57 1.57 -24.05
N VAL A 741 -11.07 0.91 -23.00
CA VAL A 741 -11.15 1.42 -21.63
C VAL A 741 -10.20 2.61 -21.48
N GLN A 742 -10.73 3.75 -21.03
CA GLN A 742 -9.98 5.01 -20.86
C GLN A 742 -10.32 5.66 -19.52
N ASN A 743 -9.39 6.46 -19.00
CA ASN A 743 -9.64 7.30 -17.83
C ASN A 743 -10.72 8.34 -18.15
N THR A 744 -11.64 8.55 -17.22
CA THR A 744 -12.54 9.70 -17.21
C THR A 744 -11.79 10.93 -16.68
N ALA A 745 -12.29 12.14 -16.95
CA ALA A 745 -11.67 13.38 -16.46
C ALA A 745 -11.57 13.46 -14.92
N ASP A 746 -12.41 12.70 -14.22
CA ASP A 746 -12.48 12.61 -12.75
C ASP A 746 -11.96 11.27 -12.22
N ALA A 747 -11.11 10.56 -12.98
CA ALA A 747 -10.56 9.28 -12.52
C ALA A 747 -9.64 9.47 -11.31
N ASP A 748 -9.82 8.63 -10.29
CA ASP A 748 -8.90 8.54 -9.17
C ASP A 748 -7.58 7.88 -9.60
N TYR A 749 -6.57 7.97 -8.71
CA TYR A 749 -5.26 7.38 -8.95
C TYR A 749 -5.34 5.86 -9.19
N GLU A 750 -6.18 5.15 -8.43
CA GLU A 750 -6.37 3.69 -8.57
C GLU A 750 -6.91 3.29 -9.95
N MET A 751 -7.86 4.05 -10.50
CA MET A 751 -8.39 3.78 -11.84
C MET A 751 -7.34 4.07 -12.91
N SER A 752 -6.52 5.11 -12.73
CA SER A 752 -5.42 5.42 -13.64
C SER A 752 -4.36 4.32 -13.65
N GLU A 753 -3.98 3.80 -12.48
CA GLU A 753 -3.07 2.67 -12.33
C GLU A 753 -3.63 1.41 -13.01
N TYR A 754 -4.90 1.08 -12.76
CA TYR A 754 -5.56 -0.05 -13.41
C TYR A 754 -5.57 0.05 -14.94
N VAL A 755 -5.82 1.25 -15.51
CA VAL A 755 -5.78 1.45 -16.96
C VAL A 755 -4.37 1.25 -17.52
N ASN A 756 -3.34 1.66 -16.78
CA ASN A 756 -1.94 1.40 -17.14
C ASN A 756 -1.60 -0.09 -17.12
N ASP A 757 -2.05 -0.83 -16.11
CA ASP A 757 -1.85 -2.28 -16.03
C ASP A 757 -2.56 -2.99 -17.18
N LEU A 758 -3.81 -2.61 -17.46
CA LEU A 758 -4.58 -3.15 -18.56
C LEU A 758 -3.88 -2.92 -19.91
N ARG A 759 -3.39 -1.70 -20.15
CA ARG A 759 -2.62 -1.37 -21.35
C ARG A 759 -1.31 -2.15 -21.42
N SER A 760 -0.65 -2.38 -20.29
CA SER A 760 0.58 -3.18 -20.22
C SER A 760 0.31 -4.63 -20.59
N GLY A 761 -0.74 -5.24 -20.03
CA GLY A 761 -1.17 -6.59 -20.39
C GLY A 761 -1.56 -6.73 -21.87
N ILE A 762 -2.22 -5.72 -22.46
CA ILE A 762 -2.51 -5.69 -23.91
C ILE A 762 -1.22 -5.61 -24.74
N ALA A 763 -0.26 -4.77 -24.34
CA ALA A 763 1.00 -4.63 -25.05
C ALA A 763 1.82 -5.93 -25.03
N GLU A 764 1.90 -6.59 -23.87
CA GLU A 764 2.55 -7.89 -23.71
C GLU A 764 1.87 -8.98 -24.55
N ALA A 765 0.54 -9.00 -24.56
CA ALA A 765 -0.23 -9.91 -25.41
C ALA A 765 0.14 -9.75 -26.89
N TYR A 766 0.16 -8.51 -27.40
CA TYR A 766 0.53 -8.24 -28.79
C TYR A 766 1.98 -8.64 -29.08
N VAL A 767 2.93 -8.32 -28.19
CA VAL A 767 4.34 -8.71 -28.34
C VAL A 767 4.46 -10.24 -28.45
N GLY A 768 3.79 -10.97 -27.55
CA GLY A 768 3.80 -12.42 -27.53
C GLY A 768 3.16 -13.04 -28.78
N ILE A 769 2.01 -12.52 -29.21
CA ILE A 769 1.32 -12.98 -30.42
C ILE A 769 2.17 -12.74 -31.67
N VAL A 770 2.68 -11.53 -31.87
CA VAL A 770 3.51 -11.19 -33.05
C VAL A 770 4.78 -12.05 -33.08
N SER A 771 5.43 -12.23 -31.93
CA SER A 771 6.61 -13.08 -31.82
C SER A 771 6.30 -14.55 -32.11
N GLY A 772 5.21 -15.08 -31.56
CA GLY A 772 4.76 -16.46 -31.75
C GLY A 772 4.39 -16.80 -33.19
N VAL A 773 3.58 -15.96 -33.85
CA VAL A 773 3.20 -16.17 -35.27
C VAL A 773 4.39 -15.98 -36.22
N ARG A 774 5.32 -15.08 -35.89
CA ARG A 774 6.58 -14.90 -36.64
C ARG A 774 7.47 -16.12 -36.53
N ALA A 775 7.69 -16.64 -35.31
CA ALA A 775 8.45 -17.86 -35.08
C ALA A 775 7.82 -19.07 -35.81
N GLY A 776 6.50 -19.09 -35.92
CA GLY A 776 5.73 -20.08 -36.70
C GLY A 776 5.74 -19.89 -38.22
N ASN A 777 6.46 -18.89 -38.77
CA ASN A 777 6.45 -18.51 -40.19
C ASN A 777 5.03 -18.20 -40.76
N LYS A 778 4.15 -17.67 -39.91
CA LYS A 778 2.76 -17.32 -40.27
C LYS A 778 2.44 -15.85 -39.94
N ALA A 779 3.39 -14.94 -40.13
CA ALA A 779 3.21 -13.50 -39.88
C ALA A 779 2.02 -12.91 -40.65
N ASP A 780 1.70 -13.45 -41.83
CA ASP A 780 0.54 -13.03 -42.64
C ASP A 780 -0.81 -13.17 -41.90
N LEU A 781 -0.93 -14.09 -40.93
CA LEU A 781 -2.13 -14.23 -40.12
C LEU A 781 -2.40 -12.99 -39.26
N PHE A 782 -1.36 -12.24 -38.91
CA PHE A 782 -1.48 -11.03 -38.10
C PHE A 782 -1.81 -9.79 -38.92
N TYR A 783 -1.61 -9.83 -40.25
CA TYR A 783 -1.81 -8.69 -41.14
C TYR A 783 -3.17 -7.96 -40.96
N PRO A 784 -4.32 -8.66 -40.80
CA PRO A 784 -5.63 -8.01 -40.61
C PRO A 784 -5.74 -7.15 -39.34
N TYR A 785 -4.85 -7.34 -38.38
CA TYR A 785 -4.90 -6.71 -37.07
C TYR A 785 -3.82 -5.64 -36.84
N VAL A 786 -2.97 -5.40 -37.83
CA VAL A 786 -1.90 -4.39 -37.73
C VAL A 786 -2.46 -3.00 -37.47
N GLU A 787 -3.56 -2.64 -38.15
CA GLU A 787 -4.18 -1.32 -38.02
C GLU A 787 -4.72 -1.07 -36.61
N SER A 788 -5.44 -2.04 -36.02
CA SER A 788 -5.94 -1.91 -34.64
C SER A 788 -4.79 -1.89 -33.62
N THR A 789 -3.73 -2.65 -33.86
CA THR A 789 -2.52 -2.64 -33.02
C THR A 789 -1.83 -1.28 -33.04
N LEU A 790 -1.67 -0.66 -34.22
CA LEU A 790 -1.11 0.68 -34.34
C LEU A 790 -2.00 1.76 -33.74
N ALA A 791 -3.32 1.62 -33.84
CA ALA A 791 -4.27 2.52 -33.18
C ALA A 791 -4.13 2.46 -31.65
N PHE A 792 -3.95 1.27 -31.08
CA PHE A 792 -3.66 1.11 -29.65
C PHE A 792 -2.33 1.78 -29.24
N ILE A 793 -1.25 1.58 -30.00
CA ILE A 793 0.04 2.25 -29.72
C ILE A 793 -0.12 3.78 -29.83
N GLY A 794 -0.91 4.26 -30.80
CA GLY A 794 -1.23 5.68 -30.94
C GLY A 794 -1.99 6.26 -29.75
N LEU A 795 -2.94 5.50 -29.18
CA LEU A 795 -3.65 5.87 -27.96
C LEU A 795 -2.66 6.05 -26.79
N VAL A 796 -1.80 5.07 -26.55
CA VAL A 796 -0.76 5.12 -25.51
C VAL A 796 0.24 6.26 -25.76
N ALA A 797 0.55 6.56 -27.03
CA ALA A 797 1.45 7.66 -27.39
C ALA A 797 0.85 9.04 -27.08
N SER A 798 -0.46 9.20 -27.25
CA SER A 798 -1.18 10.46 -26.99
C SER A 798 -1.35 10.78 -25.51
N ASP A 799 -1.26 9.76 -24.65
CA ASP A 799 -1.44 9.86 -23.20
C ASP A 799 -0.08 10.01 -22.50
N SER A 800 0.49 11.22 -22.53
CA SER A 800 1.86 11.47 -22.07
C SER A 800 2.01 11.69 -20.57
N ALA A 801 0.93 12.04 -19.87
CA ALA A 801 0.96 12.38 -18.44
C ALA A 801 0.92 11.14 -17.54
N ASP A 802 0.16 10.11 -17.92
CA ASP A 802 -0.13 8.97 -17.05
C ASP A 802 0.58 7.66 -17.48
N ARG A 803 1.47 7.68 -18.47
CA ARG A 803 2.07 6.45 -19.03
C ARG A 803 3.31 5.97 -18.25
N SER A 804 3.29 4.70 -17.81
CA SER A 804 4.46 4.05 -17.20
C SER A 804 5.62 3.78 -18.17
N GLU A 805 6.86 3.75 -17.65
CA GLU A 805 8.06 3.44 -18.47
C GLU A 805 7.99 2.03 -19.06
N VAL A 806 7.46 1.05 -18.30
CA VAL A 806 7.29 -0.34 -18.76
C VAL A 806 6.37 -0.38 -19.97
N LEU A 807 5.24 0.32 -19.93
CA LEU A 807 4.29 0.39 -21.04
C LEU A 807 4.91 1.09 -22.26
N LEU A 808 5.69 2.16 -22.05
CA LEU A 808 6.46 2.82 -23.12
C LEU A 808 7.45 1.85 -23.78
N ARG A 809 8.22 1.11 -22.99
CA ARG A 809 9.17 0.11 -23.48
C ARG A 809 8.47 -0.99 -24.26
N SER A 810 7.38 -1.56 -23.75
CA SER A 810 6.65 -2.66 -24.38
C SER A 810 6.01 -2.23 -25.71
N THR A 811 5.39 -1.04 -25.77
CA THR A 811 4.78 -0.53 -27.01
C THR A 811 5.81 -0.11 -28.06
N ILE A 812 6.98 0.41 -27.66
CA ILE A 812 8.11 0.65 -28.57
C ILE A 812 8.71 -0.67 -29.07
N GLY A 813 8.83 -1.67 -28.18
CA GLY A 813 9.24 -3.02 -28.54
C GLY A 813 8.32 -3.62 -29.62
N LEU A 814 7.01 -3.49 -29.42
CA LEU A 814 5.99 -3.94 -30.37
C LEU A 814 6.12 -3.28 -31.75
N LEU A 815 6.45 -1.99 -31.83
CA LEU A 815 6.74 -1.32 -33.11
C LEU A 815 7.93 -1.97 -33.84
N GLY A 816 8.98 -2.33 -33.09
CA GLY A 816 10.13 -3.05 -33.64
C GLY A 816 9.78 -4.47 -34.09
N ASP A 817 8.95 -5.19 -33.33
CA ASP A 817 8.49 -6.53 -33.69
C ASP A 817 7.61 -6.54 -34.94
N LEU A 818 6.73 -5.55 -35.09
CA LEU A 818 5.95 -5.35 -36.33
C LEU A 818 6.87 -5.06 -37.52
N ALA A 819 7.92 -4.26 -37.33
CA ALA A 819 8.89 -3.97 -38.39
C ALA A 819 9.68 -5.22 -38.80
N CYS A 820 9.99 -6.12 -37.85
CA CYS A 820 10.59 -7.42 -38.11
C CYS A 820 9.64 -8.39 -38.82
N ALA A 821 8.37 -8.42 -38.41
CA ALA A 821 7.35 -9.29 -39.00
C ALA A 821 6.98 -8.87 -40.43
N PHE A 822 6.97 -7.56 -40.71
CA PHE A 822 6.60 -6.97 -41.99
C PHE A 822 7.70 -6.03 -42.52
N PRO A 823 8.84 -6.58 -43.00
CA PRO A 823 10.02 -5.78 -43.37
C PRO A 823 9.82 -4.88 -44.61
N ALA A 824 8.75 -5.10 -45.39
CA ALA A 824 8.41 -4.32 -46.56
C ALA A 824 6.88 -4.25 -46.76
N GLY A 825 6.42 -3.32 -47.61
CA GLY A 825 5.00 -3.18 -47.97
C GLY A 825 4.25 -2.12 -47.14
N PRO A 826 2.90 -2.14 -47.16
CA PRO A 826 2.08 -1.08 -46.59
C PRO A 826 2.23 -0.93 -45.07
N VAL A 827 2.48 -2.01 -44.33
CA VAL A 827 2.72 -1.97 -42.87
C VAL A 827 3.98 -1.18 -42.55
N MET A 828 5.08 -1.42 -43.26
CA MET A 828 6.32 -0.67 -43.07
C MET A 828 6.13 0.83 -43.39
N GLN A 829 5.30 1.18 -44.38
CA GLN A 829 4.98 2.58 -44.67
C GLN A 829 4.21 3.24 -43.52
N GLN A 830 3.31 2.51 -42.84
CA GLN A 830 2.62 3.00 -41.65
C GLN A 830 3.58 3.21 -40.47
N LEU A 831 4.52 2.28 -40.25
CA LEU A 831 5.55 2.41 -39.19
C LEU A 831 6.51 3.58 -39.42
N GLN A 832 6.65 4.04 -40.67
CA GLN A 832 7.51 5.18 -41.03
C GLN A 832 6.83 6.54 -40.91
N GLN A 833 5.57 6.60 -40.44
CA GLN A 833 4.89 7.86 -40.19
C GLN A 833 5.59 8.67 -39.10
N GLN A 834 5.48 10.00 -39.20
CA GLN A 834 6.22 10.93 -38.35
C GLN A 834 5.91 10.74 -36.85
N TRP A 835 4.65 10.50 -36.49
CA TRP A 835 4.24 10.29 -35.09
C TRP A 835 4.92 9.06 -34.47
N VAL A 836 5.14 7.98 -35.23
CA VAL A 836 5.83 6.77 -34.75
C VAL A 836 7.29 7.09 -34.45
N LEU A 837 7.95 7.83 -35.34
CA LEU A 837 9.34 8.24 -35.17
C LEU A 837 9.51 9.18 -33.98
N ASP A 838 8.56 10.08 -33.77
CA ASP A 838 8.53 10.98 -32.62
C ASP A 838 8.26 10.22 -31.32
N TYR A 839 7.37 9.22 -31.34
CA TYR A 839 7.12 8.34 -30.20
C TYR A 839 8.36 7.50 -29.81
N ILE A 840 9.05 6.89 -30.79
CA ILE A 840 10.32 6.19 -30.54
C ILE A 840 11.40 7.15 -30.00
N LYS A 841 11.37 8.43 -30.40
CA LYS A 841 12.29 9.45 -29.87
C LYS A 841 12.03 9.73 -28.39
N VAL A 842 10.79 9.68 -27.92
CA VAL A 842 10.44 9.79 -26.49
C VAL A 842 11.14 8.70 -25.68
N GLY A 843 11.08 7.43 -26.11
CA GLY A 843 11.80 6.32 -25.44
C GLY A 843 13.32 6.45 -25.40
N ARG A 844 13.91 7.38 -26.17
CA ARG A 844 15.35 7.67 -26.21
C ARG A 844 15.73 8.90 -25.38
N SER A 845 14.78 9.54 -24.69
CA SER A 845 15.04 10.65 -23.77
C SER A 845 16.01 10.21 -22.67
N ARG A 846 16.71 11.17 -22.06
CA ARG A 846 17.73 10.87 -21.05
C ARG A 846 17.14 10.36 -19.73
N GLY A 847 15.90 10.73 -19.40
CA GLY A 847 15.19 10.29 -18.20
C GLY A 847 14.65 8.86 -18.23
N ASN A 848 14.70 8.16 -19.37
CA ASN A 848 14.29 6.76 -19.41
C ASN A 848 15.46 5.83 -19.03
N GLY A 849 15.12 4.70 -18.40
CA GLY A 849 16.03 3.62 -18.05
C GLY A 849 16.84 3.09 -19.24
N ALA A 850 17.97 2.43 -18.92
CA ALA A 850 18.89 1.93 -19.94
C ALA A 850 18.24 0.93 -20.90
N GLU A 851 17.39 0.03 -20.40
CA GLU A 851 16.68 -0.96 -21.22
C GLU A 851 15.67 -0.32 -22.18
N THR A 852 14.89 0.66 -21.71
CA THR A 852 13.95 1.39 -22.56
C THR A 852 14.65 2.11 -23.71
N ARG A 853 15.80 2.75 -23.41
CA ARG A 853 16.64 3.38 -24.44
C ARG A 853 17.23 2.37 -25.42
N LYS A 854 17.66 1.18 -24.96
CA LYS A 854 18.12 0.09 -25.84
C LYS A 854 17.01 -0.36 -26.78
N THR A 855 15.83 -0.68 -26.26
CA THR A 855 14.66 -1.09 -27.04
C THR A 855 14.25 -0.02 -28.06
N ALA A 856 14.26 1.25 -27.67
CA ALA A 856 13.93 2.35 -28.57
C ALA A 856 14.98 2.59 -29.67
N ASN A 857 16.27 2.40 -29.36
CA ASN A 857 17.31 2.41 -30.39
C ASN A 857 17.14 1.25 -31.38
N TRP A 858 16.87 0.04 -30.88
CA TRP A 858 16.62 -1.14 -31.70
C TRP A 858 15.40 -0.95 -32.63
N ALA A 859 14.26 -0.53 -32.08
CA ALA A 859 13.05 -0.27 -32.88
C ALA A 859 13.28 0.80 -33.95
N ARG A 860 14.01 1.88 -33.61
CA ARG A 860 14.39 2.93 -34.57
C ARG A 860 15.21 2.38 -35.74
N GLU A 861 16.19 1.52 -35.47
CA GLU A 861 17.03 0.95 -36.52
C GLU A 861 16.20 0.11 -37.50
N LEU A 862 15.27 -0.70 -36.99
CA LEU A 862 14.42 -1.55 -37.82
C LEU A 862 13.47 -0.72 -38.69
N VAL A 863 12.80 0.27 -38.11
CA VAL A 863 11.87 1.15 -38.84
C VAL A 863 12.60 1.99 -39.91
N LYS A 864 13.88 2.33 -39.70
CA LYS A 864 14.69 3.10 -40.66
C LYS A 864 15.46 2.26 -41.69
N LYS A 865 15.67 0.95 -41.48
CA LYS A 865 16.53 0.12 -42.36
C LYS A 865 16.02 -0.03 -43.81
N SER A 866 14.75 0.23 -44.11
CA SER A 866 14.20 0.07 -45.47
C SER A 866 14.32 1.29 -46.41
N THR A 867 14.90 2.42 -45.96
CA THR A 867 15.13 3.58 -46.84
C THR A 867 16.25 3.39 -47.87
N MET A 868 17.07 2.32 -47.76
CA MET A 868 18.21 2.06 -48.66
C MET A 868 17.96 0.96 -49.72
N GLY A 869 16.72 0.51 -49.93
CA GLY A 869 16.40 -0.60 -50.84
C GLY A 869 15.98 -0.25 -52.28
N SER A 870 15.85 1.04 -52.64
CA SER A 870 15.24 1.47 -53.91
C SER A 870 16.15 2.26 -54.87
N SER A 871 17.48 2.11 -54.76
CA SER A 871 18.41 2.76 -55.72
C SER A 871 19.69 1.97 -56.00
N ALA A 872 19.61 0.69 -56.38
CA ALA A 872 20.68 0.01 -57.13
C ALA A 872 20.22 -1.33 -57.74
N VAL A 873 19.43 -1.29 -58.81
CA VAL A 873 19.43 -2.37 -59.80
C VAL A 873 20.00 -1.79 -61.09
N GLY A 874 21.31 -1.59 -61.09
CA GLY A 874 22.09 -1.53 -62.32
C GLY A 874 22.49 -2.95 -62.67
N THR A 875 21.80 -3.55 -63.64
CA THR A 875 22.25 -4.75 -64.33
C THR A 875 23.65 -4.52 -64.93
N PRO A 876 24.50 -5.56 -64.90
CA PRO A 876 25.13 -5.93 -66.16
C PRO A 876 25.10 -7.45 -66.40
N THR A 877 24.60 -7.80 -67.60
CA THR A 877 25.02 -8.91 -68.51
C THR A 877 25.21 -10.31 -67.91
N LEU A 878 24.54 -11.39 -68.38
CA LEU A 878 24.01 -11.74 -69.71
C LEU A 878 22.78 -12.65 -69.54
#